data_AF-A0AAJ2MU42-F1
#
_entry.id   AF-A0AAJ2MU42-F1
#
_cell.length_a   1.000
_cell.length_b   1.000
_cell.length_c   1.000
_cell.angle_alpha   90.00
_cell.angle_beta   90.00
_cell.angle_gamma   90.00
#
_symmetry.space_group_name_H-M   'P 1'
#
loop_
_entity.id
_entity.type
_entity.pdbx_description
1 polymer ?
#
loop_
_entity_poly.entity_id
_entity_poly.type
_entity_poly.pdbx_seq_one_letter_code
_entity_poly.pdbx_strand_id
1 'polypeptide(L)'
;MHTLHAHEDAALLHRFELPAAGALVVERWHGREALSEGLDYHIDVLGAHADAACEHWLGRPATLYTRDAQGCDIPRSGLVREVRRLDGDRTFTRYRIRLAAWTWWLGQQRNSRVFRDATVRQIVDAVFAEHQARACWHWSDDARVRLDALPPRHYCVQYRQSDMDFVACLLAEEGIGWRVEADAEAPALHRIVLFFDSAALPQDPMSARDGALRFHRGHAAEQEDSVLQLARHARLGPRRLSMASDDYRQDRTLAVQLPMDGGGHSPVEQYLACGAQAFESHAEGERRAVLLAQRYEADRQGWQGIATVRCLAAGTWSSISQWSPQQTPELLLASVEHAGVNALPARLRQHRPVQARQRDGVLPDALQRNAQQLGYAAAFHAVDRQRPWRPRAPEQEGEAQVVGRQTAIVIGPDDRTGVAEGDQVHADALGRIRVRFPLMDATGRPAHSAWLRVAQRFAGPGVGSQFLPRVGQEVLVGFLEGDVQRPIVLGALYNGRGENDPSLHAQACDTRVGGTGNLAGGNAPAWHAAGAGEQAHRHPGALWGISSREWGGEGGTTLQFDDTDHQLRLQLATTQASTQLNLGHVIHQRGNYRGSLRGQGFELRSDAAGVVRSERGLWLGAYPAGAAQPAGTAVQAGALLAQCGTLAAAFGQSARLHGTAGLHASTALTPLRDAAMGVVAADDFGQAHVAAGDAAAAGGVPHCTAPLLGMVAPRKALVAGQGVFWQAGQSLLLGAGAAGQAVVKGHARLHASQSVGVLASASASASRCPSGMTIAAGEQPVDIQAQGDAVKLQSRQSQHLASTHAAIELAAGRALVVQVEGGASLTIEGGNIQFNCPGTLTVHAGQHSFIGPASLAYPLHTLGAAPCRARFLVRDHAGAPLVGAAYSMQLPDGRWLSGNTDGDGLTEEVVTDGPEKVGLFVDDERHEGYLRDAGNS
;
A
#
# COMPACT_ATOMS: atom_id res chain seq x y z
N MET A 1 -76.53 -14.48 30.92
CA MET A 1 -75.65 -14.64 32.10
C MET A 1 -75.96 -15.89 32.93
N HIS A 2 -77.20 -16.12 33.40
CA HIS A 2 -77.52 -17.32 34.22
C HIS A 2 -77.23 -18.69 33.58
N THR A 3 -77.22 -18.80 32.24
CA THR A 3 -76.99 -20.07 31.53
C THR A 3 -75.52 -20.44 31.30
N LEU A 4 -74.58 -19.48 31.35
CA LEU A 4 -73.13 -19.76 31.34
C LEU A 4 -72.59 -19.94 32.76
N HIS A 5 -73.06 -19.11 33.71
CA HIS A 5 -72.68 -19.24 35.13
C HIS A 5 -73.22 -20.54 35.77
N ALA A 6 -74.36 -21.07 35.33
CA ALA A 6 -74.88 -22.35 35.85
C ALA A 6 -74.02 -23.59 35.49
N HIS A 7 -73.00 -23.43 34.64
CA HIS A 7 -72.03 -24.48 34.30
C HIS A 7 -70.65 -24.26 34.93
N GLU A 8 -70.56 -23.45 36.00
CA GLU A 8 -69.31 -23.21 36.73
C GLU A 8 -68.61 -24.49 37.23
N ASP A 9 -67.41 -24.67 36.69
CA ASP A 9 -66.16 -25.22 37.23
C ASP A 9 -66.01 -26.68 37.66
N ALA A 10 -67.07 -27.40 38.07
CA ALA A 10 -66.87 -28.77 38.58
C ALA A 10 -66.82 -29.86 37.49
N ALA A 11 -67.48 -29.65 36.34
CA ALA A 11 -67.74 -30.73 35.37
C ALA A 11 -67.05 -30.57 34.00
N LEU A 12 -66.41 -29.43 33.69
CA LEU A 12 -65.73 -29.22 32.41
C LEU A 12 -64.28 -29.74 32.48
N LEU A 13 -63.86 -30.46 31.44
CA LEU A 13 -62.50 -31.01 31.33
C LEU A 13 -61.46 -29.92 31.04
N HIS A 14 -61.86 -28.90 30.27
CA HIS A 14 -61.01 -27.78 29.89
C HIS A 14 -61.61 -26.44 30.31
N ARG A 15 -60.80 -25.58 30.94
CA ARG A 15 -61.16 -24.23 31.38
C ARG A 15 -60.16 -23.22 30.83
N PHE A 16 -60.61 -22.03 30.46
CA PHE A 16 -59.75 -20.98 29.91
C PHE A 16 -59.88 -19.72 30.74
N GLU A 17 -58.75 -19.24 31.26
CA GLU A 17 -58.66 -18.02 32.04
C GLU A 17 -57.92 -16.95 31.25
N LEU A 18 -58.62 -15.84 31.00
CA LEU A 18 -58.08 -14.62 30.41
C LEU A 18 -58.57 -13.46 31.29
N PRO A 19 -57.74 -12.89 32.18
CA PRO A 19 -58.20 -11.92 33.18
C PRO A 19 -58.89 -10.67 32.62
N ALA A 20 -58.57 -10.29 31.38
CA ALA A 20 -59.15 -9.15 30.68
C ALA A 20 -60.48 -9.48 29.96
N ALA A 21 -60.90 -10.75 29.95
CA ALA A 21 -62.16 -11.19 29.37
C ALA A 21 -63.15 -11.58 30.48
N GLY A 22 -64.45 -11.44 30.18
CA GLY A 22 -65.50 -12.03 31.03
C GLY A 22 -65.48 -13.56 30.97
N ALA A 23 -66.53 -14.21 31.50
CA ALA A 23 -66.62 -15.67 31.49
C ALA A 23 -66.59 -16.25 30.06
N LEU A 24 -65.56 -17.05 29.76
CA LEU A 24 -65.34 -17.77 28.51
C LEU A 24 -65.43 -19.28 28.75
N VAL A 25 -66.23 -19.98 27.95
CA VAL A 25 -66.35 -21.45 28.03
C VAL A 25 -65.63 -22.09 26.85
N VAL A 26 -64.70 -22.99 27.14
CA VAL A 26 -63.97 -23.73 26.09
C VAL A 26 -64.92 -24.73 25.42
N GLU A 27 -65.03 -24.67 24.10
CA GLU A 27 -65.72 -25.67 23.30
C GLU A 27 -64.76 -26.77 22.87
N ARG A 28 -63.64 -26.36 22.28
CA ARG A 28 -62.56 -27.25 21.85
C ARG A 28 -61.27 -26.46 21.73
N TRP A 29 -60.16 -27.17 21.72
CA TRP A 29 -58.87 -26.59 21.43
C TRP A 29 -57.97 -27.62 20.76
N HIS A 30 -56.97 -27.12 20.06
CA HIS A 30 -55.87 -27.93 19.57
C HIS A 30 -54.60 -27.09 19.59
N GLY A 31 -53.45 -27.72 19.57
CA GLY A 31 -52.22 -26.96 19.38
C GLY A 31 -50.98 -27.82 19.51
N ARG A 32 -49.85 -27.21 19.21
CA ARG A 32 -48.58 -27.90 19.14
C ARG A 32 -47.58 -27.22 20.06
N GLU A 33 -46.77 -28.04 20.70
CA GLU A 33 -45.56 -27.62 21.38
C GLU A 33 -44.40 -28.51 20.94
N ALA A 34 -43.22 -27.93 20.81
CA ALA A 34 -42.02 -28.67 20.42
C ALA A 34 -40.76 -28.03 20.97
N LEU A 35 -39.76 -28.87 21.22
CA LEU A 35 -38.43 -28.44 21.61
C LEU A 35 -37.87 -27.47 20.58
N SER A 36 -37.46 -26.30 21.04
CA SER A 36 -36.92 -25.21 20.24
C SER A 36 -37.83 -24.60 19.16
N GLU A 37 -39.15 -24.85 19.21
CA GLU A 37 -40.15 -24.20 18.34
C GLU A 37 -41.23 -23.43 19.12
N GLY A 38 -41.38 -23.70 20.42
CA GLY A 38 -42.30 -22.99 21.31
C GLY A 38 -43.66 -23.68 21.43
N LEU A 39 -44.71 -22.90 21.67
CA LEU A 39 -46.10 -23.35 21.72
C LEU A 39 -46.98 -22.52 20.80
N ASP A 40 -47.99 -23.15 20.19
CA ASP A 40 -49.06 -22.54 19.41
C ASP A 40 -50.38 -23.27 19.70
N TYR A 41 -51.21 -22.70 20.57
CA TYR A 41 -52.52 -23.27 20.94
C TYR A 41 -53.67 -22.47 20.37
N HIS A 42 -54.64 -23.15 19.77
CA HIS A 42 -55.82 -22.59 19.11
C HIS A 42 -57.05 -23.04 19.90
N ILE A 43 -57.70 -22.08 20.57
CA ILE A 43 -58.74 -22.34 21.56
C ILE A 43 -60.03 -21.71 21.05
N ASP A 44 -61.03 -22.53 20.75
CA ASP A 44 -62.37 -22.09 20.39
C ASP A 44 -63.21 -21.94 21.68
N VAL A 45 -63.63 -20.71 21.99
CA VAL A 45 -64.38 -20.35 23.20
C VAL A 45 -65.73 -19.71 22.88
N LEU A 46 -66.68 -19.86 23.79
CA LEU A 46 -68.00 -19.22 23.77
C LEU A 46 -68.06 -18.13 24.85
N GLY A 47 -68.39 -16.90 24.46
CA GLY A 47 -68.62 -15.76 25.35
C GLY A 47 -70.08 -15.32 25.37
N ALA A 48 -70.55 -14.78 26.50
CA ALA A 48 -71.95 -14.40 26.74
C ALA A 48 -72.49 -13.29 25.81
N HIS A 49 -71.63 -12.45 25.24
CA HIS A 49 -71.99 -11.32 24.38
C HIS A 49 -70.90 -11.07 23.33
N ALA A 50 -71.26 -10.40 22.23
CA ALA A 50 -70.29 -9.90 21.26
C ALA A 50 -69.52 -8.73 21.87
N ASP A 51 -68.33 -9.01 22.41
CA ASP A 51 -67.43 -8.00 22.91
C ASP A 51 -66.74 -7.28 21.72
N ALA A 52 -66.98 -5.98 21.59
CA ALA A 52 -66.32 -5.11 20.61
C ALA A 52 -64.88 -4.77 21.00
N ALA A 53 -64.47 -5.08 22.23
CA ALA A 53 -63.15 -4.77 22.80
C ALA A 53 -62.18 -5.98 22.78
N CYS A 54 -62.46 -7.06 22.03
CA CYS A 54 -61.60 -8.25 21.98
C CYS A 54 -60.17 -7.96 21.47
N GLU A 55 -59.94 -6.83 20.81
CA GLU A 55 -58.60 -6.32 20.47
C GLU A 55 -57.72 -6.08 21.71
N HIS A 56 -58.30 -5.69 22.86
CA HIS A 56 -57.56 -5.49 24.11
C HIS A 56 -57.04 -6.79 24.74
N TRP A 57 -57.49 -7.95 24.26
CA TRP A 57 -56.99 -9.25 24.69
C TRP A 57 -55.61 -9.54 24.09
N LEU A 58 -55.29 -8.97 22.92
CA LEU A 58 -54.02 -9.21 22.23
C LEU A 58 -52.82 -8.84 23.11
N GLY A 59 -51.83 -9.73 23.16
CA GLY A 59 -50.61 -9.59 23.95
C GLY A 59 -50.78 -9.80 25.45
N ARG A 60 -51.99 -10.07 25.94
CA ARG A 60 -52.21 -10.42 27.36
C ARG A 60 -51.88 -11.90 27.61
N PRO A 61 -51.36 -12.25 28.80
CA PRO A 61 -51.20 -13.63 29.20
C PRO A 61 -52.56 -14.28 29.47
N ALA A 62 -52.69 -15.55 29.10
CA ALA A 62 -53.86 -16.38 29.36
C ALA A 62 -53.43 -17.82 29.63
N THR A 63 -54.28 -18.58 30.33
CA THR A 63 -54.00 -19.97 30.70
C THR A 63 -55.17 -20.87 30.34
N LEU A 64 -54.88 -21.96 29.64
CA LEU A 64 -55.77 -23.08 29.43
C LEU A 64 -55.48 -24.15 30.48
N TYR A 65 -56.44 -24.47 31.32
CA TYR A 65 -56.36 -25.57 32.27
C TYR A 65 -57.03 -26.81 31.70
N THR A 66 -56.38 -27.95 31.85
CA THR A 66 -56.98 -29.27 31.58
C THR A 66 -56.96 -30.09 32.84
N ARG A 67 -58.13 -30.54 33.29
CA ARG A 67 -58.26 -31.36 34.50
C ARG A 67 -57.78 -32.78 34.21
N ASP A 68 -56.87 -33.30 35.03
CA ASP A 68 -56.41 -34.68 34.96
C ASP A 68 -57.44 -35.67 35.56
N ALA A 69 -57.14 -36.98 35.51
CA ALA A 69 -58.02 -38.02 36.07
C ALA A 69 -58.17 -37.93 37.60
N GLN A 70 -57.28 -37.22 38.29
CA GLN A 70 -57.26 -37.07 39.74
C GLN A 70 -57.88 -35.74 40.20
N GLY A 71 -58.32 -34.90 39.26
CA GLY A 71 -58.92 -33.59 39.55
C GLY A 71 -57.92 -32.44 39.64
N CYS A 72 -56.63 -32.66 39.35
CA CYS A 72 -55.61 -31.60 39.31
C CYS A 72 -55.68 -30.87 37.97
N ASP A 73 -55.52 -29.54 37.99
CA ASP A 73 -55.51 -28.72 36.79
C ASP A 73 -54.09 -28.62 36.21
N ILE A 74 -53.94 -28.96 34.93
CA ILE A 74 -52.69 -28.84 34.18
C ILE A 74 -52.70 -27.52 33.40
N PRO A 75 -51.88 -26.52 33.78
CA PRO A 75 -51.86 -25.22 33.14
C PRO A 75 -51.07 -25.24 31.82
N ARG A 76 -51.63 -24.60 30.80
CA ARG A 76 -50.97 -24.28 29.52
C ARG A 76 -51.11 -22.80 29.26
N SER A 77 -50.03 -22.06 29.50
CA SER A 77 -50.04 -20.61 29.49
C SER A 77 -49.31 -20.04 28.28
N GLY A 78 -49.77 -18.88 27.80
CA GLY A 78 -49.14 -18.17 26.70
C GLY A 78 -49.71 -16.77 26.51
N LEU A 79 -49.13 -16.02 25.57
CA LEU A 79 -49.62 -14.71 25.18
C LEU A 79 -50.67 -14.84 24.07
N VAL A 80 -51.75 -14.09 24.17
CA VAL A 80 -52.77 -14.01 23.12
C VAL A 80 -52.17 -13.36 21.87
N ARG A 81 -51.85 -14.19 20.88
CA ARG A 81 -51.26 -13.78 19.59
C ARG A 81 -52.31 -13.29 18.60
N GLU A 82 -53.46 -13.96 18.56
CA GLU A 82 -54.50 -13.70 17.58
C GLU A 82 -55.87 -13.98 18.20
N VAL A 83 -56.86 -13.14 17.88
CA VAL A 83 -58.26 -13.38 18.23
C VAL A 83 -59.08 -13.25 16.96
N ARG A 84 -59.81 -14.31 16.60
CA ARG A 84 -60.78 -14.31 15.49
C ARG A 84 -62.17 -14.44 16.06
N ARG A 85 -63.05 -13.49 15.75
CA ARG A 85 -64.48 -13.66 15.95
C ARG A 85 -65.02 -14.53 14.81
N LEU A 86 -65.62 -15.67 15.14
CA LEU A 86 -66.05 -16.65 14.15
C LEU A 86 -67.52 -16.44 13.77
N ASP A 87 -68.43 -16.87 14.63
CA ASP A 87 -69.88 -16.78 14.44
C ASP A 87 -70.54 -16.53 15.79
N GLY A 88 -71.80 -16.10 15.82
CA GLY A 88 -72.51 -15.86 17.07
C GLY A 88 -74.01 -15.72 16.84
N ASP A 89 -74.80 -16.10 17.84
CA ASP A 89 -76.24 -15.85 17.89
C ASP A 89 -76.53 -14.64 18.81
N ARG A 90 -77.81 -14.42 19.15
CA ARG A 90 -78.19 -13.38 20.12
C ARG A 90 -77.81 -13.73 21.57
N THR A 91 -77.30 -14.94 21.81
CA THR A 91 -77.09 -15.51 23.15
C THR A 91 -75.60 -15.64 23.49
N PHE A 92 -74.76 -15.96 22.51
CA PHE A 92 -73.33 -16.23 22.63
C PHE A 92 -72.56 -15.84 21.35
N THR A 93 -71.30 -15.48 21.51
CA THR A 93 -70.36 -15.27 20.40
C THR A 93 -69.19 -16.24 20.50
N ARG A 94 -68.82 -16.87 19.39
CA ARG A 94 -67.69 -17.79 19.29
C ARG A 94 -66.44 -17.03 18.87
N TYR A 95 -65.37 -17.22 19.64
CA TYR A 95 -64.04 -16.69 19.37
C TYR A 95 -63.06 -17.84 19.20
N ARG A 96 -62.08 -17.67 18.32
CA ARG A 96 -60.85 -18.45 18.28
C ARG A 96 -59.72 -17.60 18.80
N ILE A 97 -59.12 -18.02 19.89
CA ILE A 97 -57.99 -17.35 20.54
C ILE A 97 -56.75 -18.21 20.28
N ARG A 98 -55.68 -17.61 19.77
CA ARG A 98 -54.38 -18.27 19.63
C ARG A 98 -53.41 -17.81 20.71
N LEU A 99 -52.82 -18.77 21.42
CA LEU A 99 -51.76 -18.52 22.38
C LEU A 99 -50.40 -18.90 21.79
N ALA A 100 -49.39 -18.06 22.04
CA ALA A 100 -48.01 -18.33 21.68
C ALA A 100 -47.07 -18.07 22.86
N ALA A 101 -45.89 -18.70 22.86
CA ALA A 101 -44.83 -18.34 23.80
C ALA A 101 -44.33 -16.91 23.55
N TRP A 102 -43.72 -16.27 24.55
CA TRP A 102 -43.17 -14.91 24.39
C TRP A 102 -42.07 -14.85 23.33
N THR A 103 -41.42 -15.96 23.00
CA THR A 103 -40.44 -16.07 21.91
C THR A 103 -41.04 -15.74 20.53
N TRP A 104 -42.35 -15.96 20.33
CA TRP A 104 -43.04 -15.53 19.10
C TRP A 104 -42.98 -14.00 18.90
N TRP A 105 -43.03 -13.23 20.01
CA TRP A 105 -42.93 -11.77 19.97
C TRP A 105 -41.59 -11.30 19.40
N LEU A 106 -40.50 -11.98 19.77
CA LEU A 106 -39.15 -11.69 19.26
C LEU A 106 -39.02 -12.00 17.77
N GLY A 107 -39.88 -12.86 17.23
CA GLY A 107 -39.99 -13.12 15.79
C GLY A 107 -40.68 -12.00 14.99
N GLN A 108 -41.31 -11.02 15.65
CA GLN A 108 -42.06 -9.95 14.97
C GLN A 108 -41.20 -8.76 14.56
N GLN A 109 -40.03 -8.57 15.18
CA GLN A 109 -39.12 -7.48 14.84
C GLN A 109 -37.92 -7.99 14.05
N ARG A 110 -37.26 -7.10 13.28
CA ARG A 110 -36.01 -7.40 12.58
C ARG A 110 -34.97 -6.35 12.93
N ASN A 111 -33.77 -6.79 13.30
CA ASN A 111 -32.68 -5.93 13.75
C ASN A 111 -31.40 -6.15 12.94
N SER A 112 -30.54 -5.15 12.93
CA SER A 112 -29.18 -5.22 12.39
C SER A 112 -28.19 -4.60 13.38
N ARG A 113 -27.40 -5.42 14.06
CA ARG A 113 -26.48 -4.99 15.12
C ARG A 113 -25.26 -5.90 15.26
N VAL A 114 -24.19 -5.35 15.82
CA VAL A 114 -22.92 -6.04 16.04
C VAL A 114 -22.70 -6.30 17.53
N PHE A 115 -22.27 -7.53 17.85
CA PHE A 115 -21.77 -7.96 19.14
C PHE A 115 -20.29 -8.30 19.02
N ARG A 116 -19.47 -7.86 19.99
CA ARG A 116 -18.01 -8.07 19.97
C ARG A 116 -17.53 -8.52 21.33
N ASP A 117 -16.51 -9.37 21.30
CA ASP A 117 -15.83 -9.92 22.48
C ASP A 117 -16.82 -10.39 23.56
N ALA A 118 -17.91 -11.02 23.11
CA ALA A 118 -19.03 -11.44 23.95
C ALA A 118 -19.30 -12.94 23.78
N THR A 119 -19.60 -13.63 24.88
CA THR A 119 -19.99 -15.05 24.83
C THR A 119 -21.40 -15.21 24.26
N VAL A 120 -21.72 -16.39 23.72
CA VAL A 120 -23.08 -16.67 23.20
C VAL A 120 -24.13 -16.42 24.28
N ARG A 121 -23.85 -16.80 25.53
CA ARG A 121 -24.74 -16.54 26.66
C ARG A 121 -24.97 -15.04 26.88
N GLN A 122 -23.91 -14.22 26.90
CA GLN A 122 -24.03 -12.78 27.05
C GLN A 122 -24.83 -12.14 25.92
N ILE A 123 -24.65 -12.62 24.68
CA ILE A 123 -25.41 -12.13 23.52
C ILE A 123 -26.90 -12.46 23.67
N VAL A 124 -27.24 -13.71 24.00
CA VAL A 124 -28.63 -14.14 24.19
C VAL A 124 -29.28 -13.40 25.36
N ASP A 125 -28.58 -13.28 26.50
CA ASP A 125 -29.06 -12.55 27.67
C ASP A 125 -29.31 -11.07 27.33
N ALA A 126 -28.44 -10.43 26.55
CA ALA A 126 -28.63 -9.04 26.10
C ALA A 126 -29.87 -8.89 25.21
N VAL A 127 -30.06 -9.80 24.24
CA VAL A 127 -31.24 -9.78 23.36
C VAL A 127 -32.53 -10.00 24.16
N PHE A 128 -32.56 -10.97 25.08
CA PHE A 128 -33.75 -11.23 25.90
C PHE A 128 -34.02 -10.11 26.91
N ALA A 129 -32.98 -9.46 27.44
CA ALA A 129 -33.10 -8.36 28.40
C ALA A 129 -33.84 -7.14 27.82
N GLU A 130 -33.78 -6.91 26.51
CA GLU A 130 -34.55 -5.85 25.84
C GLU A 130 -36.07 -6.08 25.90
N HIS A 131 -36.49 -7.33 26.16
CA HIS A 131 -37.88 -7.76 26.20
C HIS A 131 -38.36 -8.17 27.60
N GLN A 132 -37.72 -7.70 28.68
CA GLN A 132 -38.02 -8.05 30.08
C GLN A 132 -39.49 -7.90 30.50
N ALA A 133 -40.26 -7.04 29.83
CA ALA A 133 -41.71 -6.92 30.08
C ALA A 133 -42.50 -8.21 29.81
N ARG A 134 -41.93 -9.16 29.05
CA ARG A 134 -42.57 -10.44 28.69
C ARG A 134 -41.62 -11.63 28.84
N ALA A 135 -40.34 -11.44 28.53
CA ALA A 135 -39.35 -12.48 28.51
C ALA A 135 -38.96 -12.91 29.92
N CYS A 136 -39.06 -14.21 30.17
CA CYS A 136 -38.50 -14.88 31.35
C CYS A 136 -37.78 -16.14 30.88
N TRP A 137 -36.51 -16.30 31.27
CA TRP A 137 -35.69 -17.42 30.85
C TRP A 137 -34.76 -17.90 31.97
N HIS A 138 -34.35 -19.15 31.85
CA HIS A 138 -33.44 -19.81 32.77
C HIS A 138 -32.45 -20.69 32.01
N TRP A 139 -31.17 -20.57 32.36
CA TRP A 139 -30.13 -21.46 31.86
C TRP A 139 -29.93 -22.61 32.82
N SER A 140 -30.04 -23.85 32.34
CA SER A 140 -29.67 -25.03 33.13
C SER A 140 -28.17 -25.03 33.44
N ASP A 141 -27.77 -25.72 34.51
CA ASP A 141 -26.37 -25.74 34.95
C ASP A 141 -25.43 -26.33 33.90
N ASP A 142 -25.85 -27.39 33.19
CA ASP A 142 -25.11 -27.98 32.09
C ASP A 142 -24.91 -27.00 30.92
N ALA A 143 -25.95 -26.24 30.55
CA ALA A 143 -25.84 -25.22 29.50
C ALA A 143 -24.89 -24.09 29.89
N ARG A 144 -24.94 -23.62 31.15
CA ARG A 144 -24.03 -22.59 31.67
C ARG A 144 -22.58 -23.05 31.64
N VAL A 145 -22.29 -24.21 32.23
CA VAL A 145 -20.94 -24.79 32.25
C VAL A 145 -20.40 -24.95 30.83
N ARG A 146 -21.26 -25.40 29.90
CA ARG A 146 -20.89 -25.63 28.51
C ARG A 146 -20.53 -24.35 27.77
N LEU A 147 -21.32 -23.29 27.92
CA LEU A 147 -21.14 -22.01 27.22
C LEU A 147 -20.04 -21.16 27.84
N ASP A 148 -19.92 -21.16 29.18
CA ASP A 148 -18.89 -20.39 29.88
C ASP A 148 -17.48 -20.99 29.65
N ALA A 149 -17.38 -22.25 29.21
CA ALA A 149 -16.12 -22.87 28.79
C ALA A 149 -15.66 -22.47 27.36
N LEU A 150 -16.50 -21.78 26.58
CA LEU A 150 -16.18 -21.35 25.22
C LEU A 150 -15.56 -19.94 25.22
N PRO A 151 -14.61 -19.66 24.32
CA PRO A 151 -14.08 -18.31 24.18
C PRO A 151 -15.18 -17.34 23.71
N PRO A 152 -15.11 -16.06 24.13
CA PRO A 152 -15.98 -15.02 23.58
C PRO A 152 -15.86 -14.92 22.06
N ARG A 153 -16.97 -14.65 21.37
CA ARG A 153 -16.95 -14.41 19.94
C ARG A 153 -16.39 -13.02 19.67
N HIS A 154 -15.28 -12.96 18.95
CA HIS A 154 -14.65 -11.69 18.57
C HIS A 154 -15.58 -10.79 17.75
N TYR A 155 -16.40 -11.38 16.88
CA TYR A 155 -17.32 -10.66 16.02
C TYR A 155 -18.52 -11.52 15.69
N CYS A 156 -19.72 -11.03 16.02
CA CYS A 156 -20.99 -11.67 15.74
C CYS A 156 -21.99 -10.59 15.32
N VAL A 157 -22.77 -10.86 14.28
CA VAL A 157 -23.63 -9.84 13.67
C VAL A 157 -25.02 -10.43 13.49
N GLN A 158 -26.02 -9.75 14.04
CA GLN A 158 -27.41 -9.93 13.63
C GLN A 158 -27.62 -9.00 12.43
N TYR A 159 -28.07 -9.52 11.29
CA TYR A 159 -28.28 -8.70 10.09
C TYR A 159 -29.64 -8.99 9.45
N ARG A 160 -30.55 -8.01 9.50
CA ARG A 160 -31.93 -8.09 8.94
C ARG A 160 -32.71 -9.33 9.38
N GLN A 161 -32.36 -9.88 10.54
CA GLN A 161 -32.91 -11.10 11.10
C GLN A 161 -33.76 -10.76 12.32
N SER A 162 -34.80 -11.57 12.58
CA SER A 162 -35.54 -11.43 13.82
C SER A 162 -34.68 -11.79 15.04
N ASP A 163 -35.05 -11.27 16.21
CA ASP A 163 -34.30 -11.59 17.43
C ASP A 163 -34.38 -13.07 17.76
N MET A 164 -35.56 -13.68 17.55
CA MET A 164 -35.74 -15.10 17.82
C MET A 164 -34.99 -15.98 16.82
N ASP A 165 -34.98 -15.64 15.53
CA ASP A 165 -34.23 -16.41 14.53
C ASP A 165 -32.72 -16.31 14.79
N PHE A 166 -32.24 -15.12 15.16
CA PHE A 166 -30.83 -14.89 15.51
C PHE A 166 -30.42 -15.72 16.72
N VAL A 167 -31.21 -15.65 17.79
CA VAL A 167 -30.99 -16.46 19.00
C VAL A 167 -31.08 -17.95 18.68
N ALA A 168 -32.08 -18.40 17.93
CA ALA A 168 -32.23 -19.80 17.56
C ALA A 168 -31.04 -20.32 16.73
N CYS A 169 -30.50 -19.51 15.82
CA CYS A 169 -29.26 -19.84 15.10
C CYS A 169 -28.08 -20.02 16.06
N LEU A 170 -27.85 -19.05 16.96
CA LEU A 170 -26.74 -19.11 17.93
C LEU A 170 -26.86 -20.31 18.87
N LEU A 171 -28.06 -20.56 19.40
CA LEU A 171 -28.33 -21.70 20.27
C LEU A 171 -28.12 -23.01 19.51
N ALA A 172 -28.54 -23.09 18.24
CA ALA A 172 -28.34 -24.29 17.43
C ALA A 172 -26.88 -24.57 17.06
N GLU A 173 -26.08 -23.53 16.81
CA GLU A 173 -24.63 -23.64 16.59
C GLU A 173 -23.92 -24.25 17.82
N GLU A 174 -24.37 -23.90 19.02
CA GLU A 174 -23.81 -24.41 20.27
C GLU A 174 -24.53 -25.66 20.81
N GLY A 175 -25.55 -26.16 20.10
CA GLY A 175 -26.31 -27.35 20.47
C GLY A 175 -27.24 -27.17 21.67
N ILE A 176 -27.58 -25.92 22.02
CA ILE A 176 -28.45 -25.56 23.13
C ILE A 176 -29.92 -25.64 22.70
N GLY A 177 -30.64 -26.61 23.25
CA GLY A 177 -32.08 -26.68 23.13
C GLY A 177 -32.79 -25.72 24.07
N TRP A 178 -34.07 -25.45 23.79
CA TRP A 178 -34.93 -24.77 24.76
C TRP A 178 -36.33 -25.37 24.81
N ARG A 179 -36.97 -25.31 25.99
CA ARG A 179 -38.35 -25.74 26.23
C ARG A 179 -39.14 -24.64 26.95
N VAL A 180 -40.46 -24.70 26.83
CA VAL A 180 -41.36 -23.81 27.56
C VAL A 180 -41.79 -24.49 28.86
N GLU A 181 -41.79 -23.74 29.97
CA GLU A 181 -42.24 -24.21 31.27
C GLU A 181 -43.22 -23.22 31.87
N ALA A 182 -44.35 -23.70 32.39
CA ALA A 182 -45.31 -22.85 33.08
C ALA A 182 -44.67 -22.26 34.35
N ASP A 183 -44.84 -20.95 34.55
CA ASP A 183 -44.26 -20.23 35.68
C ASP A 183 -45.20 -19.08 36.03
N ALA A 184 -45.90 -19.20 37.16
CA ALA A 184 -46.91 -18.23 37.58
C ALA A 184 -46.31 -16.87 37.96
N GLU A 185 -45.01 -16.80 38.27
CA GLU A 185 -44.31 -15.55 38.60
C GLU A 185 -43.79 -14.84 37.34
N ALA A 186 -43.68 -15.54 36.22
CA ALA A 186 -43.21 -14.97 34.97
C ALA A 186 -44.25 -14.00 34.35
N PRO A 187 -43.83 -12.88 33.73
CA PRO A 187 -44.76 -11.89 33.14
C PRO A 187 -45.73 -12.47 32.09
N ALA A 188 -45.28 -13.48 31.34
CA ALA A 188 -46.09 -14.17 30.34
C ALA A 188 -46.73 -15.48 30.85
N LEU A 189 -46.68 -15.73 32.18
CA LEU A 189 -47.10 -16.96 32.86
C LEU A 189 -46.34 -18.23 32.43
N HIS A 190 -45.20 -18.05 31.76
CA HIS A 190 -44.28 -19.12 31.38
C HIS A 190 -42.86 -18.57 31.25
N ARG A 191 -41.88 -19.47 31.38
CA ARG A 191 -40.46 -19.21 31.15
C ARG A 191 -39.89 -20.14 30.10
N ILE A 192 -38.76 -19.74 29.52
CA ILE A 192 -37.96 -20.57 28.62
C ILE A 192 -36.79 -21.18 29.39
N VAL A 193 -36.66 -22.50 29.36
CA VAL A 193 -35.51 -23.20 29.94
C VAL A 193 -34.56 -23.59 28.81
N LEU A 194 -33.35 -23.06 28.83
CA LEU A 194 -32.28 -23.37 27.89
C LEU A 194 -31.40 -24.49 28.45
N PHE A 195 -31.18 -25.55 27.69
CA PHE A 195 -30.51 -26.77 28.13
C PHE A 195 -29.54 -27.32 27.07
N PHE A 196 -28.53 -28.08 27.50
CA PHE A 196 -27.59 -28.77 26.61
C PHE A 196 -27.79 -30.29 26.65
N ASP A 197 -27.90 -30.89 27.83
CA ASP A 197 -28.11 -32.31 28.01
C ASP A 197 -29.60 -32.67 28.02
N SER A 198 -30.06 -33.27 26.91
CA SER A 198 -31.45 -33.68 26.76
C SER A 198 -31.84 -34.87 27.65
N ALA A 199 -30.87 -35.68 28.10
CA ALA A 199 -31.15 -36.83 28.97
C ALA A 199 -31.44 -36.43 30.42
N ALA A 200 -30.98 -35.23 30.81
CA ALA A 200 -31.18 -34.62 32.12
C ALA A 200 -32.50 -33.84 32.25
N LEU A 201 -33.30 -33.77 31.17
CA LEU A 201 -34.62 -33.14 31.20
C LEU A 201 -35.57 -33.82 32.19
N PRO A 202 -36.58 -33.11 32.71
CA PRO A 202 -37.48 -33.65 33.74
C PRO A 202 -38.34 -34.81 33.23
N GLN A 203 -38.65 -35.73 34.12
CA GLN A 203 -39.62 -36.80 33.86
C GLN A 203 -41.05 -36.21 33.84
N ASP A 204 -41.90 -36.73 32.97
CA ASP A 204 -43.33 -36.42 32.97
C ASP A 204 -43.96 -36.70 34.35
N PRO A 205 -44.81 -35.81 34.89
CA PRO A 205 -45.35 -35.96 36.25
C PRO A 205 -46.12 -37.26 36.48
N MET A 206 -46.90 -37.73 35.50
CA MET A 206 -47.65 -38.98 35.61
C MET A 206 -46.69 -40.17 35.51
N SER A 207 -45.72 -40.13 34.59
CA SER A 207 -44.68 -41.17 34.54
C SER A 207 -43.84 -41.25 35.81
N ALA A 208 -43.54 -40.12 36.46
CA ALA A 208 -42.76 -40.09 37.70
C ALA A 208 -43.55 -40.64 38.89
N ARG A 209 -44.84 -40.31 38.98
CA ARG A 209 -45.74 -40.79 40.04
C ARG A 209 -46.04 -42.28 39.92
N ASP A 210 -46.38 -42.73 38.70
CA ASP A 210 -46.88 -44.07 38.44
C ASP A 210 -45.76 -45.04 37.98
N GLY A 211 -44.51 -44.54 37.90
CA GLY A 211 -43.32 -45.27 37.46
C GLY A 211 -43.16 -45.37 35.94
N ALA A 212 -44.27 -45.58 35.22
CA ALA A 212 -44.31 -45.59 33.76
C ALA A 212 -45.73 -45.32 33.23
N LEU A 213 -45.83 -44.72 32.04
CA LEU A 213 -47.09 -44.59 31.32
C LEU A 213 -47.51 -45.95 30.74
N ARG A 214 -48.76 -46.35 30.97
CA ARG A 214 -49.28 -47.64 30.49
C ARG A 214 -49.58 -47.58 29.00
N PHE A 215 -49.10 -48.55 28.22
CA PHE A 215 -49.57 -48.77 26.86
C PHE A 215 -50.84 -49.64 26.86
N HIS A 216 -52.00 -49.07 26.52
CA HIS A 216 -53.27 -49.80 26.55
C HIS A 216 -54.31 -49.28 25.56
N ARG A 217 -55.31 -50.11 25.21
CA ARG A 217 -56.39 -49.69 24.33
C ARG A 217 -57.38 -48.83 25.10
N GLY A 218 -57.49 -47.55 24.76
CA GLY A 218 -58.44 -46.64 25.39
C GLY A 218 -59.88 -47.00 25.08
N HIS A 219 -60.70 -47.08 26.12
CA HIS A 219 -62.16 -47.19 26.06
C HIS A 219 -62.78 -46.05 26.88
N ALA A 220 -63.94 -45.52 26.49
CA ALA A 220 -64.59 -44.39 27.18
C ALA A 220 -64.98 -44.65 28.66
N ALA A 221 -64.83 -45.88 29.14
CA ALA A 221 -65.08 -46.28 30.53
C ALA A 221 -63.79 -46.43 31.36
N GLU A 222 -62.60 -46.28 30.75
CA GLU A 222 -61.34 -46.30 31.47
C GLU A 222 -61.16 -44.99 32.25
N GLN A 223 -60.85 -45.11 33.54
CA GLN A 223 -60.66 -43.95 34.42
C GLN A 223 -59.24 -43.37 34.36
N GLU A 224 -58.28 -44.11 33.80
CA GLU A 224 -56.85 -43.74 33.79
C GLU A 224 -56.39 -43.36 32.37
N ASP A 225 -55.55 -42.33 32.28
CA ASP A 225 -54.94 -41.94 31.01
C ASP A 225 -53.86 -42.96 30.59
N SER A 226 -53.74 -43.22 29.29
CA SER A 226 -52.79 -44.23 28.76
C SER A 226 -52.24 -43.86 27.38
N VAL A 227 -51.15 -44.52 26.97
CA VAL A 227 -50.62 -44.47 25.60
C VAL A 227 -51.42 -45.46 24.75
N LEU A 228 -52.14 -44.95 23.76
CA LEU A 228 -53.07 -45.71 22.92
C LEU A 228 -52.37 -46.36 21.71
N GLN A 229 -51.44 -45.61 21.13
CA GLN A 229 -50.68 -46.02 19.95
C GLN A 229 -49.22 -45.66 20.17
N LEU A 230 -48.32 -46.56 19.81
CA LEU A 230 -46.89 -46.32 19.84
C LEU A 230 -46.25 -47.06 18.65
N ALA A 231 -45.49 -46.32 17.86
CA ALA A 231 -44.76 -46.83 16.71
C ALA A 231 -43.33 -46.28 16.73
N ARG A 232 -42.38 -47.13 16.37
CA ARG A 232 -40.99 -46.75 16.16
C ARG A 232 -40.73 -46.57 14.68
N HIS A 233 -39.98 -45.55 14.29
CA HIS A 233 -39.50 -45.36 12.92
C HIS A 233 -37.97 -45.23 12.90
N ALA A 234 -37.39 -45.64 11.77
CA ALA A 234 -35.97 -45.52 11.49
C ALA A 234 -35.76 -45.11 10.02
N ARG A 235 -34.81 -44.21 9.76
CA ARG A 235 -34.48 -43.69 8.42
C ARG A 235 -33.01 -43.94 8.10
N LEU A 236 -32.73 -44.26 6.83
CA LEU A 236 -31.35 -44.37 6.32
C LEU A 236 -30.72 -42.96 6.23
N GLY A 237 -29.43 -42.85 6.54
CA GLY A 237 -28.69 -41.58 6.47
C GLY A 237 -27.18 -41.78 6.29
N PRO A 238 -26.39 -40.70 6.20
CA PRO A 238 -24.95 -40.79 6.03
C PRO A 238 -24.26 -41.42 7.25
N ARG A 239 -23.23 -42.26 7.04
CA ARG A 239 -22.48 -42.95 8.13
C ARG A 239 -21.20 -42.23 8.53
N ARG A 240 -20.82 -41.20 7.77
CA ARG A 240 -19.65 -40.36 8.04
C ARG A 240 -20.00 -38.90 7.84
N LEU A 241 -19.55 -38.04 8.75
CA LEU A 241 -19.56 -36.61 8.61
C LEU A 241 -18.11 -36.13 8.45
N SER A 242 -17.86 -35.33 7.44
CA SER A 242 -16.56 -34.67 7.24
C SER A 242 -16.76 -33.17 7.08
N MET A 243 -15.95 -32.41 7.80
CA MET A 243 -15.96 -30.94 7.77
C MET A 243 -14.55 -30.44 7.46
N ALA A 244 -14.44 -29.45 6.58
CA ALA A 244 -13.18 -28.80 6.25
C ALA A 244 -13.30 -27.29 6.35
N SER A 245 -12.27 -26.64 6.92
CA SER A 245 -12.18 -25.19 7.00
C SER A 245 -10.74 -24.72 6.83
N ASP A 246 -10.54 -23.61 6.10
CA ASP A 246 -9.22 -23.05 5.86
C ASP A 246 -8.86 -21.94 6.85
N ASP A 247 -7.64 -21.98 7.40
CA ASP A 247 -7.08 -20.94 8.25
C ASP A 247 -5.91 -20.24 7.53
N TYR A 248 -6.21 -19.07 6.96
CA TYR A 248 -5.22 -18.27 6.26
C TYR A 248 -4.13 -17.70 7.17
N ARG A 249 -4.33 -17.64 8.50
CA ARG A 249 -3.32 -17.08 9.42
C ARG A 249 -2.13 -18.03 9.57
N GLN A 250 -2.37 -19.34 9.39
CA GLN A 250 -1.38 -20.40 9.51
C GLN A 250 -1.16 -21.15 8.19
N ASP A 251 -1.82 -20.73 7.10
CA ASP A 251 -1.80 -21.38 5.78
C ASP A 251 -2.06 -22.89 5.85
N ARG A 252 -3.14 -23.28 6.54
CA ARG A 252 -3.50 -24.70 6.75
C ARG A 252 -4.98 -24.93 6.57
N THR A 253 -5.35 -26.13 6.14
CA THR A 253 -6.73 -26.64 6.17
C THR A 253 -6.92 -27.49 7.43
N LEU A 254 -7.92 -27.15 8.23
CA LEU A 254 -8.39 -27.95 9.35
C LEU A 254 -9.51 -28.87 8.86
N ALA A 255 -9.30 -30.17 8.94
CA ALA A 255 -10.28 -31.18 8.57
C ALA A 255 -10.65 -32.05 9.78
N VAL A 256 -11.93 -32.37 9.91
CA VAL A 256 -12.48 -33.20 10.97
C VAL A 256 -13.37 -34.26 10.34
N GLN A 257 -13.21 -35.50 10.77
CA GLN A 257 -14.02 -36.63 10.33
C GLN A 257 -14.59 -37.36 11.54
N LEU A 258 -15.89 -37.62 11.52
CA LEU A 258 -16.60 -38.30 12.60
C LEU A 258 -17.49 -39.42 12.03
N PRO A 259 -17.43 -40.64 12.56
CA PRO A 259 -18.44 -41.66 12.27
C PRO A 259 -19.78 -41.23 12.86
N MET A 260 -20.87 -41.57 12.18
CA MET A 260 -22.24 -41.35 12.67
C MET A 260 -22.95 -42.67 12.91
N ASP A 261 -23.68 -42.74 14.01
CA ASP A 261 -24.48 -43.88 14.39
C ASP A 261 -25.84 -43.90 13.66
N GLY A 262 -26.49 -45.06 13.69
CA GLY A 262 -27.85 -45.22 13.15
C GLY A 262 -28.00 -45.08 11.62
N GLY A 263 -26.90 -45.03 10.85
CA GLY A 263 -26.91 -44.96 9.37
C GLY A 263 -27.12 -46.29 8.64
N GLY A 264 -27.35 -47.40 9.37
CA GLY A 264 -27.45 -48.73 8.79
C GLY A 264 -26.20 -49.14 7.99
N HIS A 265 -26.40 -49.84 6.88
CA HIS A 265 -25.32 -50.20 5.93
C HIS A 265 -25.02 -49.11 4.89
N SER A 266 -25.43 -47.86 5.13
CA SER A 266 -25.16 -46.75 4.21
C SER A 266 -23.64 -46.50 4.08
N PRO A 267 -23.08 -46.51 2.87
CA PRO A 267 -21.70 -46.09 2.64
C PRO A 267 -21.57 -44.57 2.45
N VAL A 268 -22.68 -43.82 2.51
CA VAL A 268 -22.72 -42.41 2.13
C VAL A 268 -22.06 -41.54 3.20
N GLU A 269 -21.27 -40.57 2.74
CA GLU A 269 -20.65 -39.51 3.53
C GLU A 269 -21.39 -38.19 3.33
N GLN A 270 -21.53 -37.43 4.42
CA GLN A 270 -21.90 -36.02 4.37
C GLN A 270 -20.62 -35.19 4.46
N TYR A 271 -20.24 -34.54 3.37
CA TYR A 271 -19.09 -33.64 3.32
C TYR A 271 -19.54 -32.18 3.35
N LEU A 272 -18.96 -31.38 4.25
CA LEU A 272 -19.23 -29.95 4.39
C LEU A 272 -17.94 -29.16 4.18
N ALA A 273 -17.87 -28.45 3.05
CA ALA A 273 -16.89 -27.39 2.85
C ALA A 273 -17.37 -26.14 3.61
N CYS A 274 -16.88 -25.94 4.83
CA CYS A 274 -17.35 -24.88 5.71
C CYS A 274 -16.77 -23.49 5.35
N GLY A 275 -15.84 -23.44 4.39
CA GLY A 275 -15.13 -22.24 3.96
C GLY A 275 -14.04 -21.80 4.94
N ALA A 276 -13.42 -20.66 4.65
CA ALA A 276 -12.34 -20.12 5.48
C ALA A 276 -12.86 -19.68 6.86
N GLN A 277 -12.11 -20.03 7.92
CA GLN A 277 -12.38 -19.65 9.32
C GLN A 277 -13.77 -20.01 9.86
N ALA A 278 -14.31 -21.15 9.47
CA ALA A 278 -15.54 -21.68 10.04
C ALA A 278 -15.36 -22.18 11.49
N PHE A 279 -14.15 -22.63 11.82
CA PHE A 279 -13.70 -22.97 13.17
C PHE A 279 -12.19 -22.68 13.28
N GLU A 280 -11.75 -22.16 14.42
CA GLU A 280 -10.37 -21.67 14.59
C GLU A 280 -9.38 -22.77 15.02
N SER A 281 -9.90 -23.90 15.51
CA SER A 281 -9.09 -25.04 15.98
C SER A 281 -9.73 -26.38 15.66
N HIS A 282 -8.91 -27.45 15.65
CA HIS A 282 -9.41 -28.82 15.49
C HIS A 282 -10.42 -29.19 16.60
N ALA A 283 -10.17 -28.77 17.84
CA ALA A 283 -11.07 -29.03 18.97
C ALA A 283 -12.45 -28.36 18.76
N GLU A 284 -12.49 -27.14 18.21
CA GLU A 284 -13.74 -26.49 17.86
C GLU A 284 -14.44 -27.19 16.68
N GLY A 285 -13.69 -27.59 15.66
CA GLY A 285 -14.23 -28.36 14.52
C GLY A 285 -14.85 -29.69 14.95
N GLU A 286 -14.14 -30.45 15.78
CA GLU A 286 -14.60 -31.74 16.35
C GLU A 286 -15.87 -31.55 17.17
N ARG A 287 -15.89 -30.53 18.01
CA ARG A 287 -17.06 -30.14 18.79
C ARG A 287 -18.28 -29.86 17.91
N ARG A 288 -18.14 -29.03 16.87
CA ARG A 288 -19.24 -28.71 15.94
C ARG A 288 -19.69 -29.96 15.16
N ALA A 289 -18.74 -30.81 14.75
CA ALA A 289 -19.03 -32.08 14.08
C ALA A 289 -19.84 -33.03 14.97
N VAL A 290 -19.49 -33.15 16.26
CA VAL A 290 -20.24 -33.95 17.23
C VAL A 290 -21.68 -33.45 17.40
N LEU A 291 -21.88 -32.14 17.53
CA LEU A 291 -23.24 -31.58 17.66
C LEU A 291 -24.09 -31.84 16.41
N LEU A 292 -23.49 -31.71 15.22
CA LEU A 292 -24.18 -31.98 13.97
C LEU A 292 -24.48 -33.47 13.76
N ALA A 293 -23.55 -34.35 14.14
CA ALA A 293 -23.76 -35.80 14.10
C ALA A 293 -24.90 -36.23 15.04
N GLN A 294 -24.88 -35.76 16.30
CA GLN A 294 -25.94 -36.02 17.28
C GLN A 294 -27.31 -35.60 16.77
N ARG A 295 -27.39 -34.44 16.09
CA ARG A 295 -28.63 -34.00 15.44
C ARG A 295 -29.11 -34.98 14.36
N TYR A 296 -28.23 -35.36 13.43
CA TYR A 296 -28.59 -36.32 12.39
C TYR A 296 -28.98 -37.68 12.96
N GLU A 297 -28.34 -38.13 14.02
CA GLU A 297 -28.63 -39.40 14.70
C GLU A 297 -29.99 -39.38 15.41
N ALA A 298 -30.36 -38.27 16.03
CA ALA A 298 -31.66 -38.06 16.66
C ALA A 298 -32.80 -38.05 15.62
N ASP A 299 -32.61 -37.40 14.48
CA ASP A 299 -33.63 -37.32 13.41
C ASP A 299 -33.88 -38.68 12.72
N ARG A 300 -32.89 -39.60 12.75
CA ARG A 300 -32.97 -40.90 12.06
C ARG A 300 -33.82 -41.92 12.77
N GLN A 301 -33.84 -41.92 14.09
CA GLN A 301 -34.57 -42.92 14.87
C GLN A 301 -35.44 -42.21 15.87
N GLY A 302 -36.74 -42.44 15.75
CA GLY A 302 -37.68 -41.83 16.66
C GLY A 302 -38.89 -42.71 16.89
N TRP A 303 -39.76 -42.17 17.71
CA TRP A 303 -41.00 -42.77 18.16
C TRP A 303 -42.12 -41.79 17.87
N GLN A 304 -43.28 -42.35 17.54
CA GLN A 304 -44.50 -41.59 17.38
C GLN A 304 -45.61 -42.32 18.11
N GLY A 305 -46.50 -41.58 18.76
CA GLY A 305 -47.58 -42.18 19.50
C GLY A 305 -48.79 -41.28 19.65
N ILE A 306 -49.88 -41.88 20.10
CA ILE A 306 -51.11 -41.17 20.51
C ILE A 306 -51.44 -41.62 21.92
N ALA A 307 -51.74 -40.68 22.80
CA ALA A 307 -52.06 -40.92 24.21
C ALA A 307 -53.23 -40.06 24.67
N THR A 308 -53.88 -40.46 25.76
CA THR A 308 -54.83 -39.61 26.50
C THR A 308 -54.19 -38.90 27.68
N VAL A 309 -52.88 -39.07 27.89
CA VAL A 309 -52.11 -38.48 29.00
C VAL A 309 -52.11 -36.95 28.90
N ARG A 310 -52.82 -36.31 29.83
CA ARG A 310 -53.09 -34.86 29.78
C ARG A 310 -51.89 -34.00 30.16
N CYS A 311 -50.89 -34.56 30.84
CA CYS A 311 -49.69 -33.85 31.30
C CYS A 311 -48.50 -33.93 30.34
N LEU A 312 -48.61 -34.65 29.22
CA LEU A 312 -47.53 -34.71 28.23
C LEU A 312 -47.12 -33.31 27.82
N ALA A 313 -45.81 -33.08 27.81
CA ALA A 313 -45.23 -31.83 27.37
C ALA A 313 -43.92 -32.04 26.59
N ALA A 314 -43.64 -31.17 25.62
CA ALA A 314 -42.38 -31.20 24.89
C ALA A 314 -41.21 -30.84 25.83
N GLY A 315 -40.16 -31.67 25.80
CA GLY A 315 -39.02 -31.53 26.71
C GLY A 315 -39.20 -32.21 28.06
N THR A 316 -40.18 -33.09 28.22
CA THR A 316 -40.21 -34.10 29.30
C THR A 316 -39.97 -35.49 28.74
N TRP A 317 -39.50 -36.42 29.57
CA TRP A 317 -39.36 -37.83 29.20
C TRP A 317 -40.31 -38.74 29.99
N SER A 318 -40.70 -39.85 29.39
CA SER A 318 -41.59 -40.84 30.00
C SER A 318 -41.09 -42.26 29.76
N SER A 319 -41.22 -43.12 30.78
CA SER A 319 -41.07 -44.57 30.59
C SER A 319 -42.41 -45.15 30.13
N ILE A 320 -42.41 -46.06 29.16
CA ILE A 320 -43.64 -46.71 28.68
C ILE A 320 -43.64 -48.19 29.06
N SER A 321 -44.61 -48.60 29.87
CA SER A 321 -44.83 -49.98 30.28
C SER A 321 -45.82 -50.70 29.36
N GLN A 322 -45.79 -52.03 29.36
CA GLN A 322 -46.74 -52.89 28.62
C GLN A 322 -46.73 -52.75 27.09
N TRP A 323 -45.75 -52.03 26.51
CA TRP A 323 -45.54 -52.01 25.06
C TRP A 323 -44.93 -53.32 24.55
N SER A 324 -43.91 -53.82 25.24
CA SER A 324 -43.28 -55.12 24.99
C SER A 324 -42.87 -55.77 26.33
N PRO A 325 -42.96 -57.11 26.47
CA PRO A 325 -42.53 -57.80 27.67
C PRO A 325 -41.02 -57.73 27.94
N GLN A 326 -40.20 -57.39 26.93
CA GLN A 326 -38.73 -57.30 27.08
C GLN A 326 -38.19 -55.86 27.09
N GLN A 327 -39.02 -54.86 26.76
CA GLN A 327 -38.56 -53.49 26.52
C GLN A 327 -39.55 -52.47 27.08
N THR A 328 -39.04 -51.64 27.98
CA THR A 328 -39.70 -50.42 28.48
C THR A 328 -38.93 -49.21 27.95
N PRO A 329 -39.33 -48.66 26.78
CA PRO A 329 -38.61 -47.54 26.21
C PRO A 329 -38.76 -46.29 27.10
N GLU A 330 -37.63 -45.61 27.35
CA GLU A 330 -37.61 -44.26 27.93
C GLU A 330 -37.54 -43.25 26.79
N LEU A 331 -38.59 -42.46 26.64
CA LEU A 331 -38.79 -41.61 25.48
C LEU A 331 -38.80 -40.13 25.89
N LEU A 332 -37.93 -39.34 25.30
CA LEU A 332 -37.95 -37.87 25.40
C LEU A 332 -38.90 -37.31 24.34
N LEU A 333 -39.93 -36.58 24.76
CA LEU A 333 -40.90 -35.97 23.86
C LEU A 333 -40.30 -34.74 23.18
N ALA A 334 -40.05 -34.84 21.88
CA ALA A 334 -39.52 -33.75 21.07
C ALA A 334 -40.62 -32.78 20.62
N SER A 335 -41.81 -33.31 20.29
CA SER A 335 -43.00 -32.52 20.00
C SER A 335 -44.28 -33.22 20.46
N VAL A 336 -45.28 -32.42 20.81
CA VAL A 336 -46.61 -32.89 21.21
C VAL A 336 -47.67 -32.02 20.53
N GLU A 337 -48.60 -32.67 19.84
CA GLU A 337 -49.83 -32.09 19.31
C GLU A 337 -51.00 -32.50 20.20
N HIS A 338 -51.69 -31.51 20.75
CA HIS A 338 -52.83 -31.68 21.63
C HIS A 338 -54.14 -31.44 20.90
N ALA A 339 -55.18 -32.14 21.31
CA ALA A 339 -56.57 -31.86 20.95
C ALA A 339 -57.48 -32.14 22.15
N GLY A 340 -58.34 -31.18 22.49
CA GLY A 340 -59.31 -31.32 23.57
C GLY A 340 -60.68 -30.79 23.20
N VAL A 341 -61.73 -31.41 23.73
CA VAL A 341 -63.13 -31.12 23.44
C VAL A 341 -63.94 -31.25 24.72
N ASN A 342 -64.67 -30.19 25.09
CA ASN A 342 -65.61 -30.25 26.20
C ASN A 342 -66.97 -30.83 25.74
N ALA A 343 -67.57 -31.67 26.58
CA ALA A 343 -68.93 -32.16 26.36
C ALA A 343 -69.97 -31.10 26.71
N LEU A 344 -70.21 -30.14 25.82
CA LEU A 344 -71.23 -29.09 26.03
C LEU A 344 -72.66 -29.62 25.82
N PRO A 345 -73.70 -29.06 26.48
CA PRO A 345 -75.10 -29.40 26.22
C PRO A 345 -75.50 -29.20 24.75
N ALA A 346 -76.43 -30.03 24.23
CA ALA A 346 -76.83 -30.00 22.83
C ALA A 346 -77.29 -28.62 22.32
N ARG A 347 -77.87 -27.77 23.20
CA ARG A 347 -78.29 -26.40 22.87
C ARG A 347 -77.11 -25.47 22.51
N LEU A 348 -75.91 -25.72 23.04
CA LEU A 348 -74.69 -24.97 22.70
C LEU A 348 -73.97 -25.53 21.45
N ARG A 349 -74.30 -26.75 21.02
CA ARG A 349 -73.69 -27.43 19.85
C ARG A 349 -74.41 -27.16 18.52
N GLN A 350 -75.56 -26.48 18.51
CA GLN A 350 -76.49 -26.43 17.37
C GLN A 350 -76.01 -25.67 16.12
N HIS A 351 -74.87 -24.97 16.16
CA HIS A 351 -74.33 -24.26 15.00
C HIS A 351 -73.26 -25.09 14.28
N ARG A 352 -73.46 -25.27 12.95
CA ARG A 352 -72.49 -25.89 12.03
C ARG A 352 -71.09 -25.34 12.32
N PRO A 353 -70.03 -26.16 12.38
CA PRO A 353 -68.68 -25.61 12.40
C PRO A 353 -68.56 -24.72 11.18
N VAL A 354 -68.33 -23.42 11.38
CA VAL A 354 -67.85 -22.58 10.31
C VAL A 354 -66.54 -23.22 9.89
N GLN A 355 -66.55 -23.90 8.74
CA GLN A 355 -65.34 -24.22 8.00
C GLN A 355 -64.78 -22.86 7.56
N ALA A 356 -64.20 -22.11 8.50
CA ALA A 356 -63.38 -20.98 8.16
C ALA A 356 -62.35 -21.56 7.21
N ARG A 357 -62.37 -21.10 5.96
CA ARG A 357 -61.44 -21.49 4.89
C ARG A 357 -60.02 -21.21 5.35
N GLN A 358 -59.41 -22.08 6.14
CA GLN A 358 -58.11 -21.82 6.75
C GLN A 358 -57.23 -23.06 6.69
N ARG A 359 -56.06 -22.84 6.08
CA ARG A 359 -54.88 -23.69 6.03
C ARG A 359 -54.24 -23.87 7.42
N ASP A 360 -55.05 -24.05 8.45
CA ASP A 360 -54.56 -24.41 9.77
C ASP A 360 -54.32 -25.93 9.72
N GLY A 361 -53.12 -26.38 10.10
CA GLY A 361 -52.62 -27.74 9.84
C GLY A 361 -53.65 -28.85 10.09
N VAL A 362 -53.63 -29.88 9.23
CA VAL A 362 -54.53 -31.03 9.35
C VAL A 362 -54.08 -31.86 10.55
N LEU A 363 -54.83 -31.79 11.64
CA LEU A 363 -54.66 -32.72 12.76
C LEU A 363 -54.84 -34.15 12.26
N PRO A 364 -54.04 -35.13 12.72
CA PRO A 364 -54.25 -36.52 12.36
C PRO A 364 -55.67 -36.99 12.67
N ASP A 365 -56.33 -37.67 11.73
CA ASP A 365 -57.73 -38.15 11.91
C ASP A 365 -57.91 -39.02 13.16
N ALA A 366 -56.88 -39.76 13.56
CA ALA A 366 -56.88 -40.56 14.78
C ALA A 366 -56.88 -39.68 16.04
N LEU A 367 -56.09 -38.60 16.06
CA LEU A 367 -56.04 -37.64 17.16
C LEU A 367 -57.39 -36.96 17.35
N GLN A 368 -57.99 -36.48 16.25
CA GLN A 368 -59.27 -35.79 16.30
C GLN A 368 -60.41 -36.69 16.77
N ARG A 369 -60.46 -37.95 16.29
CA ARG A 369 -61.46 -38.94 16.74
C ARG A 369 -61.32 -39.26 18.23
N ASN A 370 -60.10 -39.49 18.71
CA ASN A 370 -59.85 -39.80 20.11
C ASN A 370 -60.23 -38.63 21.02
N ALA A 371 -59.88 -37.38 20.65
CA ALA A 371 -60.28 -36.20 21.41
C ALA A 371 -61.80 -36.00 21.47
N GLN A 372 -62.53 -36.30 20.38
CA GLN A 372 -64.00 -36.23 20.37
C GLN A 372 -64.66 -37.30 21.24
N GLN A 373 -64.07 -38.49 21.33
CA GLN A 373 -64.62 -39.62 22.08
C GLN A 373 -64.26 -39.57 23.57
N LEU A 374 -63.03 -39.19 23.89
CA LEU A 374 -62.43 -39.27 25.23
C LEU A 374 -62.25 -37.89 25.90
N GLY A 375 -62.65 -36.81 25.22
CA GLY A 375 -62.50 -35.44 25.69
C GLY A 375 -61.11 -34.85 25.46
N TYR A 376 -60.05 -35.66 25.48
CA TYR A 376 -58.69 -35.23 25.18
C TYR A 376 -57.87 -36.34 24.51
N ALA A 377 -56.98 -35.94 23.62
CA ALA A 377 -55.91 -36.80 23.10
C ALA A 377 -54.69 -35.95 22.72
N ALA A 378 -53.52 -36.57 22.73
CA ALA A 378 -52.28 -35.98 22.28
C ALA A 378 -51.53 -36.94 21.36
N ALA A 379 -50.99 -36.44 20.25
CA ALA A 379 -50.03 -37.15 19.42
C ALA A 379 -48.64 -36.61 19.74
N PHE A 380 -47.62 -37.47 19.81
CA PHE A 380 -46.27 -37.04 20.13
C PHE A 380 -45.25 -37.64 19.17
N HIS A 381 -44.16 -36.90 18.96
CA HIS A 381 -42.91 -37.42 18.42
C HIS A 381 -41.86 -37.40 19.53
N ALA A 382 -41.10 -38.49 19.63
CA ALA A 382 -40.12 -38.67 20.67
C ALA A 382 -38.84 -39.30 20.14
N VAL A 383 -37.74 -39.09 20.87
CA VAL A 383 -36.47 -39.79 20.67
C VAL A 383 -36.18 -40.65 21.89
N ASP A 384 -35.26 -41.60 21.75
CA ASP A 384 -34.74 -42.34 22.90
C ASP A 384 -34.09 -41.36 23.88
N ARG A 385 -34.40 -41.45 25.18
CA ARG A 385 -33.87 -40.53 26.20
C ARG A 385 -32.34 -40.46 26.20
N GLN A 386 -31.68 -41.60 26.00
CA GLN A 386 -30.22 -41.68 26.03
C GLN A 386 -29.57 -41.14 24.74
N ARG A 387 -30.37 -40.84 23.70
CA ARG A 387 -29.89 -40.22 22.48
C ARG A 387 -29.88 -38.69 22.66
N PRO A 388 -28.72 -38.03 22.53
CA PRO A 388 -28.65 -36.57 22.63
C PRO A 388 -29.50 -35.91 21.55
N TRP A 389 -30.49 -35.13 21.96
CA TRP A 389 -31.27 -34.30 21.07
C TRP A 389 -30.58 -32.95 20.86
N ARG A 390 -30.61 -32.43 19.62
CA ARG A 390 -30.01 -31.14 19.27
C ARG A 390 -30.99 -30.32 18.44
N PRO A 391 -31.08 -29.00 18.70
CA PRO A 391 -31.97 -28.11 17.95
C PRO A 391 -31.54 -27.99 16.48
N ARG A 392 -32.52 -27.68 15.64
CA ARG A 392 -32.31 -27.30 14.25
C ARG A 392 -32.24 -25.78 14.16
N ALA A 393 -31.20 -25.26 13.51
CA ALA A 393 -31.18 -23.85 13.13
C ALA A 393 -32.37 -23.59 12.19
N PRO A 394 -33.12 -22.48 12.36
CA PRO A 394 -34.23 -22.15 11.50
C PRO A 394 -33.76 -22.12 10.04
N GLU A 395 -34.56 -22.69 9.13
CA GLU A 395 -34.29 -22.54 7.70
C GLU A 395 -34.44 -21.06 7.36
N GLN A 396 -33.31 -20.40 7.09
CA GLN A 396 -33.33 -19.01 6.66
C GLN A 396 -34.03 -18.94 5.31
N GLU A 397 -35.22 -18.33 5.26
CA GLU A 397 -35.90 -18.00 4.00
C GLU A 397 -34.89 -17.26 3.10
N GLY A 398 -34.73 -17.72 1.86
CA GLY A 398 -33.57 -17.50 0.99
C GLY A 398 -33.13 -16.06 0.67
N GLU A 399 -33.73 -15.04 1.28
CA GLU A 399 -33.30 -13.64 1.21
C GLU A 399 -32.27 -13.26 2.30
N ALA A 400 -32.15 -14.03 3.40
CA ALA A 400 -31.29 -13.65 4.54
C ALA A 400 -29.81 -14.07 4.40
N GLN A 401 -29.47 -15.03 3.53
CA GLN A 401 -28.11 -15.58 3.43
C GLN A 401 -27.15 -14.83 2.51
N VAL A 402 -27.65 -14.09 1.51
CA VAL A 402 -26.78 -13.45 0.52
C VAL A 402 -26.72 -11.96 0.79
N VAL A 403 -25.84 -11.59 1.72
CA VAL A 403 -25.46 -10.18 1.84
C VAL A 403 -24.67 -9.83 0.58
N GLY A 404 -25.25 -8.94 -0.23
CA GLY A 404 -24.53 -8.31 -1.33
C GLY A 404 -23.30 -7.54 -0.82
N ARG A 405 -22.63 -6.84 -1.71
CA ARG A 405 -21.50 -6.01 -1.29
C ARG A 405 -22.01 -4.78 -0.55
N GLN A 406 -21.32 -4.39 0.53
CA GLN A 406 -21.62 -3.18 1.30
C GLN A 406 -20.44 -2.23 1.24
N THR A 407 -20.68 -0.94 1.46
CA THR A 407 -19.61 0.02 1.69
C THR A 407 -19.40 0.24 3.18
N ALA A 408 -18.14 0.51 3.56
CA ALA A 408 -17.75 0.80 4.92
C ALA A 408 -16.64 1.85 4.93
N ILE A 409 -16.47 2.55 6.05
CA ILE A 409 -15.42 3.57 6.22
C ILE A 409 -14.28 2.99 7.04
N VAL A 410 -13.04 3.14 6.60
CA VAL A 410 -11.86 2.69 7.36
C VAL A 410 -11.68 3.56 8.61
N ILE A 411 -11.37 2.92 9.74
CA ILE A 411 -11.24 3.59 11.05
C ILE A 411 -9.83 3.42 11.65
N GLY A 412 -9.46 4.35 12.53
CA GLY A 412 -8.19 4.34 13.28
C GLY A 412 -8.26 3.60 14.63
N PRO A 413 -7.23 3.73 15.50
CA PRO A 413 -7.15 3.03 16.79
C PRO A 413 -8.32 3.34 17.73
N ASP A 414 -8.68 4.63 17.84
CA ASP A 414 -9.68 5.16 18.77
C ASP A 414 -11.12 5.08 18.23
N ASP A 415 -11.36 4.25 17.20
CA ASP A 415 -12.64 4.15 16.47
C ASP A 415 -13.15 5.49 15.88
N ARG A 416 -12.28 6.50 15.85
CA ARG A 416 -12.55 7.81 15.27
C ARG A 416 -12.40 7.75 13.76
N THR A 417 -13.33 8.41 13.08
CA THR A 417 -13.23 8.73 11.63
C THR A 417 -12.55 10.07 11.37
N GLY A 418 -12.20 10.81 12.43
CA GLY A 418 -11.50 12.08 12.33
C GLY A 418 -10.01 11.83 12.07
N VAL A 419 -9.51 12.42 10.99
CA VAL A 419 -8.08 12.46 10.66
C VAL A 419 -7.39 13.36 11.68
N ALA A 420 -7.03 12.81 12.84
CA ALA A 420 -5.99 13.44 13.65
C ALA A 420 -4.68 13.35 12.85
N GLU A 421 -3.93 14.46 12.80
CA GLU A 421 -2.63 14.56 12.13
C GLU A 421 -1.66 13.50 12.69
N GLY A 422 -1.63 12.31 12.11
CA GLY A 422 -0.76 11.22 12.54
C GLY A 422 -1.17 9.83 12.04
N ASP A 423 -2.45 9.46 12.17
CA ASP A 423 -2.91 8.09 11.90
C ASP A 423 -3.61 7.96 10.54
N GLN A 424 -2.84 8.02 9.46
CA GLN A 424 -3.40 7.85 8.12
C GLN A 424 -3.60 6.38 7.72
N VAL A 425 -2.90 5.41 8.32
CA VAL A 425 -3.05 3.97 8.05
C VAL A 425 -3.12 3.22 9.37
N HIS A 426 -4.18 2.43 9.56
CA HIS A 426 -4.34 1.55 10.71
C HIS A 426 -4.47 0.11 10.21
N ALA A 427 -3.34 -0.60 10.19
CA ALA A 427 -3.28 -1.99 9.72
C ALA A 427 -2.44 -2.86 10.66
N ASP A 428 -2.73 -4.16 10.70
CA ASP A 428 -1.94 -5.13 11.46
C ASP A 428 -0.81 -5.77 10.63
N ALA A 429 -0.07 -6.71 11.24
CA ALA A 429 1.06 -7.41 10.59
C ALA A 429 0.67 -8.19 9.31
N LEU A 430 -0.62 -8.47 9.11
CA LEU A 430 -1.15 -9.16 7.93
C LEU A 430 -1.72 -8.18 6.89
N GLY A 431 -1.60 -6.87 7.13
CA GLY A 431 -2.18 -5.83 6.28
C GLY A 431 -3.71 -5.78 6.35
N ARG A 432 -4.30 -6.29 7.44
CA ARG A 432 -5.76 -6.20 7.67
C ARG A 432 -6.10 -4.84 8.25
N ILE A 433 -7.29 -4.34 7.96
CA ILE A 433 -7.80 -3.05 8.46
C ILE A 433 -9.09 -3.23 9.25
N ARG A 434 -9.47 -2.22 10.03
CA ARG A 434 -10.79 -2.14 10.66
C ARG A 434 -11.67 -1.15 9.91
N VAL A 435 -12.96 -1.45 9.84
CA VAL A 435 -13.95 -0.62 9.14
C VAL A 435 -15.19 -0.40 10.00
N ARG A 436 -15.93 0.65 9.68
CA ARG A 436 -17.23 0.97 10.26
C ARG A 436 -18.30 0.79 9.19
N PHE A 437 -19.19 -0.18 9.41
CA PHE A 437 -20.42 -0.33 8.63
C PHE A 437 -21.45 0.72 9.07
N PRO A 438 -22.49 0.99 8.26
CA PRO A 438 -23.66 1.77 8.70
C PRO A 438 -24.56 0.96 9.66
N LEU A 439 -23.96 0.33 10.67
CA LEU A 439 -24.61 -0.52 11.66
C LEU A 439 -24.30 0.00 13.07
N MET A 440 -25.21 -0.27 14.01
CA MET A 440 -25.04 0.05 15.42
C MET A 440 -24.62 -1.20 16.21
N ASP A 441 -24.00 -1.01 17.36
CA ASP A 441 -23.82 -2.05 18.36
C ASP A 441 -25.11 -2.24 19.18
N ALA A 442 -25.13 -3.23 20.07
CA ALA A 442 -26.28 -3.50 20.95
C ALA A 442 -26.62 -2.34 21.91
N THR A 443 -25.73 -1.37 22.09
CA THR A 443 -25.96 -0.18 22.95
C THR A 443 -26.41 1.06 22.15
N GLY A 444 -26.59 0.91 20.84
CA GLY A 444 -26.98 1.99 19.93
C GLY A 444 -25.84 2.92 19.50
N ARG A 445 -24.58 2.52 19.69
CA ARG A 445 -23.40 3.28 19.23
C ARG A 445 -22.93 2.76 17.87
N PRO A 446 -22.20 3.56 17.07
CA PRO A 446 -21.66 3.09 15.80
C PRO A 446 -20.75 1.87 15.99
N ALA A 447 -21.09 0.75 15.36
CA ALA A 447 -20.31 -0.48 15.46
C ALA A 447 -19.13 -0.46 14.51
N HIS A 448 -18.00 -0.97 14.99
CA HIS A 448 -16.84 -1.26 14.16
C HIS A 448 -16.63 -2.76 13.97
N SER A 449 -15.91 -3.11 12.91
CA SER A 449 -15.68 -4.48 12.51
C SER A 449 -14.54 -5.15 13.28
N ALA A 450 -14.39 -6.46 13.08
CA ALA A 450 -13.13 -7.17 13.30
C ALA A 450 -12.02 -6.68 12.35
N TRP A 451 -10.85 -7.34 12.38
CA TRP A 451 -9.80 -7.15 11.38
C TRP A 451 -10.17 -7.81 10.05
N LEU A 452 -10.28 -7.02 8.99
CA LEU A 452 -10.63 -7.49 7.63
C LEU A 452 -9.40 -7.57 6.75
N ARG A 453 -9.26 -8.67 6.01
CA ARG A 453 -8.28 -8.77 4.91
C ARG A 453 -8.63 -7.79 3.79
N VAL A 454 -7.59 -7.25 3.16
CA VAL A 454 -7.70 -6.36 1.99
C VAL A 454 -7.20 -7.09 0.76
N ALA A 455 -8.07 -7.25 -0.24
CA ALA A 455 -7.70 -7.82 -1.53
C ALA A 455 -6.62 -6.97 -2.21
N GLN A 456 -5.56 -7.63 -2.69
CA GLN A 456 -4.46 -7.01 -3.43
C GLN A 456 -4.52 -7.45 -4.89
N ARG A 457 -4.02 -6.61 -5.82
CA ARG A 457 -3.98 -6.96 -7.26
C ARG A 457 -3.02 -8.10 -7.55
N PHE A 458 -1.90 -8.15 -6.84
CA PHE A 458 -0.90 -9.21 -6.91
C PHE A 458 -0.36 -9.50 -5.50
N ALA A 459 -0.37 -10.75 -5.07
CA ALA A 459 0.17 -11.17 -3.77
C ALA A 459 0.83 -12.55 -3.89
N GLY A 460 2.06 -12.67 -3.41
CA GLY A 460 2.82 -13.92 -3.34
C GLY A 460 3.87 -13.89 -2.22
N PRO A 461 4.61 -14.99 -2.00
CA PRO A 461 5.63 -15.06 -0.94
C PRO A 461 6.76 -14.07 -1.20
N GLY A 462 6.83 -12.99 -0.41
CA GLY A 462 7.86 -11.95 -0.51
C GLY A 462 7.73 -10.99 -1.71
N VAL A 463 6.66 -11.10 -2.49
CA VAL A 463 6.42 -10.27 -3.68
C VAL A 463 4.94 -9.86 -3.79
N GLY A 464 4.64 -8.71 -4.38
CA GLY A 464 3.25 -8.30 -4.58
C GLY A 464 3.07 -6.80 -4.75
N SER A 465 1.81 -6.41 -4.93
CA SER A 465 1.33 -5.04 -4.82
C SER A 465 0.70 -4.85 -3.43
N GLN A 466 1.01 -3.76 -2.74
CA GLN A 466 0.35 -3.42 -1.48
C GLN A 466 -0.28 -2.04 -1.53
N PHE A 467 -1.61 -2.02 -1.54
CA PHE A 467 -2.42 -0.81 -1.42
C PHE A 467 -3.31 -0.97 -0.19
N LEU A 468 -2.89 -0.34 0.92
CA LEU A 468 -3.67 -0.32 2.15
C LEU A 468 -4.58 0.91 2.18
N PRO A 469 -5.91 0.71 2.28
CA PRO A 469 -6.85 1.80 2.49
C PRO A 469 -6.50 2.61 3.75
N ARG A 470 -6.56 3.94 3.61
CA ARG A 470 -6.29 4.90 4.68
C ARG A 470 -7.53 5.16 5.52
N VAL A 471 -7.34 5.59 6.77
CA VAL A 471 -8.44 5.99 7.66
C VAL A 471 -9.28 7.09 7.00
N GLY A 472 -10.61 6.94 7.04
CA GLY A 472 -11.56 7.84 6.37
C GLY A 472 -11.85 7.49 4.91
N GLN A 473 -11.12 6.56 4.28
CA GLN A 473 -11.48 6.07 2.95
C GLN A 473 -12.69 5.16 3.00
N GLU A 474 -13.50 5.21 1.95
CA GLU A 474 -14.60 4.28 1.74
C GLU A 474 -14.09 3.04 1.01
N VAL A 475 -14.52 1.88 1.49
CA VAL A 475 -14.13 0.58 0.95
C VAL A 475 -15.35 -0.26 0.64
N LEU A 476 -15.24 -1.07 -0.42
CA LEU A 476 -16.22 -2.08 -0.77
C LEU A 476 -15.89 -3.38 -0.03
N VAL A 477 -16.86 -3.89 0.71
CA VAL A 477 -16.74 -5.11 1.51
C VAL A 477 -17.62 -6.21 0.91
N GLY A 478 -17.03 -7.37 0.67
CA GLY A 478 -17.72 -8.61 0.35
C GLY A 478 -17.75 -9.55 1.57
N PHE A 479 -18.54 -10.61 1.48
CA PHE A 479 -18.72 -11.60 2.55
C PHE A 479 -18.44 -12.99 1.98
N LEU A 480 -17.50 -13.72 2.58
CA LEU A 480 -17.12 -15.06 2.12
C LEU A 480 -18.31 -16.02 2.29
N GLU A 481 -18.69 -16.74 1.23
CA GLU A 481 -19.88 -17.61 1.18
C GLU A 481 -21.21 -16.90 1.56
N GLY A 482 -21.26 -15.57 1.47
CA GLY A 482 -22.41 -14.76 1.91
C GLY A 482 -22.52 -14.59 3.43
N ASP A 483 -21.60 -15.17 4.22
CA ASP A 483 -21.62 -15.11 5.68
C ASP A 483 -21.23 -13.72 6.18
N VAL A 484 -22.19 -13.01 6.79
CA VAL A 484 -22.04 -11.66 7.32
C VAL A 484 -20.97 -11.58 8.42
N GLN A 485 -20.64 -12.72 9.04
CA GLN A 485 -19.58 -12.84 10.05
C GLN A 485 -18.18 -12.89 9.43
N ARG A 486 -18.06 -13.05 8.10
CA ARG A 486 -16.77 -13.19 7.38
C ARG A 486 -16.55 -12.12 6.31
N PRO A 487 -16.43 -10.84 6.71
CA PRO A 487 -16.21 -9.74 5.78
C PRO A 487 -14.77 -9.70 5.23
N ILE A 488 -14.63 -9.31 3.96
CA ILE A 488 -13.36 -9.07 3.28
C ILE A 488 -13.43 -7.79 2.44
N VAL A 489 -12.40 -6.95 2.50
CA VAL A 489 -12.31 -5.72 1.71
C VAL A 489 -11.87 -6.08 0.29
N LEU A 490 -12.67 -5.69 -0.70
CA LEU A 490 -12.43 -5.96 -2.12
C LEU A 490 -11.66 -4.82 -2.82
N GLY A 491 -11.79 -3.60 -2.30
CA GLY A 491 -11.13 -2.41 -2.86
C GLY A 491 -11.62 -1.12 -2.24
N ALA A 492 -10.96 -0.01 -2.55
CA ALA A 492 -11.37 1.32 -2.16
C ALA A 492 -12.27 1.97 -3.21
N LEU A 493 -13.21 2.80 -2.77
CA LEU A 493 -14.10 3.58 -3.59
C LEU A 493 -13.80 5.07 -3.40
N TYR A 494 -13.84 5.83 -4.48
CA TYR A 494 -13.90 7.28 -4.40
C TYR A 494 -15.31 7.73 -3.98
N ASN A 495 -15.39 8.84 -3.25
CA ASN A 495 -16.65 9.45 -2.82
C ASN A 495 -16.56 10.99 -2.80
N GLY A 496 -17.70 11.65 -2.60
CA GLY A 496 -17.81 13.12 -2.65
C GLY A 496 -18.58 13.62 -3.88
N ARG A 497 -18.79 14.93 -3.96
CA ARG A 497 -19.66 15.56 -4.98
C ARG A 497 -18.98 15.81 -6.32
N GLY A 498 -17.66 15.63 -6.42
CA GLY A 498 -16.90 16.06 -7.58
C GLY A 498 -16.89 17.58 -7.70
N GLU A 499 -15.90 18.11 -8.44
CA GLU A 499 -15.84 19.54 -8.73
C GLU A 499 -16.85 19.89 -9.83
N ASN A 500 -17.80 20.79 -9.52
CA ASN A 500 -18.79 21.31 -10.47
C ASN A 500 -18.83 22.85 -10.49
N ASP A 501 -17.79 23.52 -9.95
CA ASP A 501 -17.71 24.99 -9.91
C ASP A 501 -16.89 25.53 -11.10
N PRO A 502 -17.52 26.17 -12.10
CA PRO A 502 -16.84 26.75 -13.26
C PRO A 502 -15.78 27.81 -12.91
N SER A 503 -15.91 28.46 -11.75
CA SER A 503 -14.98 29.51 -11.33
C SER A 503 -13.60 28.97 -10.92
N LEU A 504 -13.54 27.73 -10.43
CA LEU A 504 -12.29 27.04 -10.09
C LEU A 504 -11.60 26.50 -11.36
N HIS A 505 -12.39 26.06 -12.34
CA HIS A 505 -11.90 25.67 -13.66
C HIS A 505 -11.27 26.85 -14.42
N ALA A 506 -11.89 28.04 -14.38
CA ALA A 506 -11.40 29.24 -15.03
C ALA A 506 -10.06 29.78 -14.47
N GLN A 507 -9.67 29.37 -13.26
CA GLN A 507 -8.41 29.78 -12.62
C GLN A 507 -7.22 28.88 -12.99
N ALA A 508 -7.49 27.75 -13.65
CA ALA A 508 -6.48 26.77 -14.04
C ALA A 508 -5.55 27.30 -15.15
N CYS A 509 -4.24 27.29 -14.91
CA CYS A 509 -3.25 27.68 -15.92
C CYS A 509 -1.89 27.02 -15.65
N ASP A 510 -0.91 27.23 -16.54
CA ASP A 510 0.42 26.61 -16.41
C ASP A 510 1.14 26.96 -15.09
N THR A 511 0.74 28.06 -14.44
CA THR A 511 1.35 28.57 -13.20
C THR A 511 0.50 28.35 -11.94
N ARG A 512 -0.76 27.96 -12.06
CA ARG A 512 -1.68 27.77 -10.93
C ARG A 512 -2.39 26.43 -11.03
N VAL A 513 -2.54 25.77 -9.89
CA VAL A 513 -3.32 24.53 -9.85
C VAL A 513 -4.78 24.86 -10.10
N GLY A 514 -5.32 24.32 -11.19
CA GLY A 514 -6.75 24.28 -11.43
C GLY A 514 -7.38 23.13 -10.67
N GLY A 515 -8.47 23.40 -9.96
CA GLY A 515 -9.38 22.42 -9.42
C GLY A 515 -8.79 21.27 -8.60
N THR A 516 -8.46 21.58 -7.35
CA THR A 516 -8.33 20.62 -6.24
C THR A 516 -9.53 20.69 -5.29
N GLY A 517 -10.60 21.38 -5.72
CA GLY A 517 -11.72 21.85 -4.91
C GLY A 517 -12.74 20.80 -4.49
N ASN A 518 -12.35 19.56 -4.20
CA ASN A 518 -13.24 18.61 -3.53
C ASN A 518 -13.31 18.89 -2.01
N LEU A 519 -13.47 20.17 -1.64
CA LEU A 519 -13.60 20.66 -0.26
C LEU A 519 -14.98 20.32 0.35
N ALA A 520 -15.90 19.77 -0.44
CA ALA A 520 -17.20 19.29 0.02
C ALA A 520 -17.16 17.80 0.45
N GLY A 521 -16.28 17.46 1.41
CA GLY A 521 -16.40 16.28 2.27
C GLY A 521 -16.33 14.89 1.62
N GLY A 522 -15.31 14.59 0.79
CA GLY A 522 -15.08 13.24 0.26
C GLY A 522 -13.71 13.02 -0.41
N ASN A 523 -13.39 11.75 -0.71
CA ASN A 523 -12.16 11.29 -1.35
C ASN A 523 -12.33 11.24 -2.88
N ALA A 524 -11.83 12.27 -3.55
CA ALA A 524 -11.88 12.43 -5.01
C ALA A 524 -10.80 11.60 -5.74
N PRO A 525 -11.02 11.16 -6.99
CA PRO A 525 -9.91 10.70 -7.83
C PRO A 525 -8.84 11.78 -8.02
N ALA A 526 -7.57 11.37 -8.16
CA ALA A 526 -6.48 12.30 -8.43
C ALA A 526 -6.65 13.07 -9.75
N TRP A 527 -7.33 12.44 -10.73
CA TRP A 527 -7.71 13.08 -11.99
C TRP A 527 -9.20 12.84 -12.30
N HIS A 528 -9.94 13.92 -12.59
CA HIS A 528 -11.38 13.90 -12.83
C HIS A 528 -11.71 14.17 -14.30
N ALA A 529 -12.65 13.41 -14.87
CA ALA A 529 -13.08 13.56 -16.26
C ALA A 529 -14.05 14.74 -16.52
N ALA A 530 -14.49 15.44 -15.47
CA ALA A 530 -15.43 16.56 -15.57
C ALA A 530 -14.69 17.83 -16.04
N GLY A 531 -14.49 17.99 -17.36
CA GLY A 531 -13.85 19.20 -17.89
C GLY A 531 -13.29 19.11 -19.30
N ALA A 532 -14.10 18.69 -20.28
CA ALA A 532 -13.73 18.75 -21.69
C ALA A 532 -13.90 20.18 -22.24
N GLY A 533 -12.80 20.91 -22.43
CA GLY A 533 -12.81 22.25 -23.04
C GLY A 533 -11.67 23.15 -22.56
N GLU A 534 -11.40 24.22 -23.31
CA GLU A 534 -10.33 25.17 -23.00
C GLU A 534 -10.55 25.94 -21.69
N GLN A 535 -11.81 26.06 -21.25
CA GLN A 535 -12.20 26.70 -19.98
C GLN A 535 -12.27 25.71 -18.81
N ALA A 536 -11.79 24.48 -18.99
CA ALA A 536 -11.83 23.41 -18.00
C ALA A 536 -10.47 22.71 -17.83
N HIS A 537 -10.46 21.47 -17.37
CA HIS A 537 -9.22 20.71 -17.12
C HIS A 537 -8.49 20.26 -18.40
N ARG A 538 -9.13 20.42 -19.57
CA ARG A 538 -8.57 20.13 -20.91
C ARG A 538 -8.22 18.66 -21.14
N HIS A 539 -8.79 17.75 -20.35
CA HIS A 539 -8.78 16.31 -20.61
C HIS A 539 -10.18 15.73 -20.27
N PRO A 540 -10.85 15.04 -21.21
CA PRO A 540 -12.17 14.42 -20.97
C PRO A 540 -12.04 13.08 -20.21
N GLY A 541 -11.09 12.96 -19.28
CA GLY A 541 -10.76 11.70 -18.61
C GLY A 541 -9.66 10.85 -19.28
N ALA A 542 -8.86 11.44 -20.17
CA ALA A 542 -7.73 10.75 -20.82
C ALA A 542 -6.54 10.46 -19.88
N LEU A 543 -6.57 10.98 -18.65
CA LEU A 543 -5.50 10.82 -17.66
C LEU A 543 -5.82 9.65 -16.72
N TRP A 544 -4.85 8.75 -16.52
CA TRP A 544 -4.95 7.68 -15.53
C TRP A 544 -3.58 7.32 -14.96
N GLY A 545 -3.55 6.64 -13.81
CA GLY A 545 -2.28 6.26 -13.18
C GLY A 545 -2.38 6.02 -11.69
N ILE A 546 -1.25 6.14 -11.01
CA ILE A 546 -1.10 5.97 -9.57
C ILE A 546 -0.53 7.26 -9.00
N SER A 547 -1.21 7.84 -8.01
CA SER A 547 -0.70 8.97 -7.24
C SER A 547 -0.77 8.63 -5.75
N SER A 548 0.36 8.78 -5.06
CA SER A 548 0.48 8.56 -3.63
C SER A 548 0.54 9.88 -2.88
N ARG A 549 0.35 9.80 -1.57
CA ARG A 549 0.55 10.92 -0.63
C ARG A 549 1.52 10.49 0.46
N GLU A 550 2.42 11.39 0.84
CA GLU A 550 3.35 11.24 1.95
C GLU A 550 2.60 10.96 3.27
N TRP A 551 3.29 10.31 4.21
CA TRP A 551 2.76 10.11 5.56
C TRP A 551 2.85 11.41 6.36
N GLY A 552 1.71 11.93 6.83
CA GLY A 552 1.66 13.15 7.64
C GLY A 552 1.94 14.45 6.87
N GLY A 553 2.31 14.38 5.59
CA GLY A 553 2.65 15.52 4.73
C GLY A 553 1.68 15.75 3.55
N GLU A 554 2.06 16.71 2.71
CA GLU A 554 1.37 17.05 1.46
C GLU A 554 2.12 16.57 0.20
N GLY A 555 3.34 16.05 0.35
CA GLY A 555 4.11 15.50 -0.76
C GLY A 555 3.47 14.24 -1.35
N GLY A 556 3.93 13.84 -2.54
CA GLY A 556 3.46 12.65 -3.22
C GLY A 556 4.33 12.22 -4.39
N THR A 557 4.13 10.98 -4.82
CA THR A 557 4.74 10.38 -6.02
C THR A 557 3.65 10.01 -7.01
N THR A 558 3.88 10.27 -8.28
CA THR A 558 2.90 10.11 -9.34
C THR A 558 3.52 9.37 -10.53
N LEU A 559 2.83 8.32 -10.99
CA LEU A 559 2.99 7.71 -12.30
C LEU A 559 1.71 7.96 -13.08
N GLN A 560 1.78 8.77 -14.13
CA GLN A 560 0.63 9.25 -14.89
C GLN A 560 0.78 8.94 -16.38
N PHE A 561 -0.27 8.38 -16.95
CA PHE A 561 -0.46 8.13 -18.38
C PHE A 561 -1.47 9.15 -18.91
N ASP A 562 -1.20 9.70 -20.09
CA ASP A 562 -2.11 10.57 -20.84
C ASP A 562 -2.35 9.92 -22.20
N ASP A 563 -3.56 9.43 -22.41
CA ASP A 563 -4.00 8.77 -23.64
C ASP A 563 -4.73 9.74 -24.58
N THR A 564 -4.50 11.06 -24.44
CA THR A 564 -5.05 12.05 -25.37
C THR A 564 -4.56 11.78 -26.79
N ASP A 565 -5.49 11.74 -27.76
CA ASP A 565 -5.22 11.42 -29.15
C ASP A 565 -4.03 12.22 -29.73
N HIS A 566 -3.07 11.51 -30.31
CA HIS A 566 -1.83 12.05 -30.90
C HIS A 566 -0.93 12.84 -29.93
N GLN A 567 -1.23 12.79 -28.63
CA GLN A 567 -0.52 13.53 -27.58
C GLN A 567 -0.15 12.61 -26.40
N LEU A 568 0.19 11.36 -26.72
CA LEU A 568 0.55 10.34 -25.74
C LEU A 568 1.72 10.80 -24.88
N ARG A 569 1.57 10.61 -23.56
CA ARG A 569 2.58 11.01 -22.58
C ARG A 569 2.62 10.05 -21.40
N LEU A 570 3.84 9.85 -20.89
CA LEU A 570 4.10 9.20 -19.61
C LEU A 570 4.87 10.16 -18.70
N GLN A 571 4.41 10.33 -17.47
CA GLN A 571 5.09 11.09 -16.43
C GLN A 571 5.37 10.22 -15.21
N LEU A 572 6.62 10.20 -14.77
CA LEU A 572 7.03 9.73 -13.45
C LEU A 572 7.56 10.92 -12.67
N ALA A 573 6.90 11.31 -11.58
CA ALA A 573 7.24 12.52 -10.84
C ALA A 573 7.12 12.34 -9.33
N THR A 574 7.92 13.08 -8.59
CA THR A 574 7.76 13.30 -7.15
C THR A 574 7.73 14.80 -6.86
N THR A 575 6.89 15.19 -5.91
CA THR A 575 6.90 16.56 -5.36
C THR A 575 8.25 16.93 -4.73
N GLN A 576 9.04 15.94 -4.30
CA GLN A 576 10.35 16.19 -3.71
C GLN A 576 11.33 16.74 -4.75
N ALA A 577 11.75 17.99 -4.53
CA ALA A 577 12.59 18.76 -5.45
C ALA A 577 12.05 18.83 -6.89
N SER A 578 10.72 18.77 -7.08
CA SER A 578 10.08 18.77 -8.41
C SER A 578 10.69 17.78 -9.41
N THR A 579 11.15 16.62 -8.92
CA THR A 579 11.90 15.67 -9.73
C THR A 579 10.97 14.87 -10.63
N GLN A 580 11.24 14.88 -11.93
CA GLN A 580 10.37 14.23 -12.92
C GLN A 580 11.11 13.73 -14.17
N LEU A 581 10.60 12.62 -14.72
CA LEU A 581 10.84 12.12 -16.06
C LEU A 581 9.53 12.25 -16.86
N ASN A 582 9.54 13.05 -17.92
CA ASN A 582 8.43 13.15 -18.87
C ASN A 582 8.85 12.54 -20.20
N LEU A 583 7.97 11.73 -20.81
CA LEU A 583 8.16 11.09 -22.12
C LEU A 583 6.98 11.39 -23.04
N GLY A 584 7.22 11.52 -24.34
CA GLY A 584 6.21 11.75 -25.37
C GLY A 584 5.87 13.23 -25.56
N HIS A 585 4.60 13.59 -25.43
CA HIS A 585 4.09 14.96 -25.56
C HIS A 585 4.27 15.74 -24.25
N VAL A 586 5.36 16.48 -24.10
CA VAL A 586 5.72 17.15 -22.84
C VAL A 586 4.93 18.44 -22.69
N ILE A 587 4.08 18.51 -21.65
CA ILE A 587 3.21 19.66 -21.35
C ILE A 587 3.43 20.18 -19.93
N HIS A 588 2.89 21.36 -19.64
CA HIS A 588 2.65 21.77 -18.26
C HIS A 588 1.53 20.91 -17.65
N GLN A 589 1.77 20.34 -16.46
CA GLN A 589 0.78 19.59 -15.70
C GLN A 589 0.77 20.09 -14.25
N ARG A 590 -0.42 20.46 -13.74
CA ARG A 590 -0.61 20.89 -12.35
C ARG A 590 -1.90 20.27 -11.81
N GLY A 591 -1.77 19.22 -11.01
CA GLY A 591 -2.93 18.46 -10.52
C GLY A 591 -3.72 17.87 -11.68
N ASN A 592 -5.02 18.17 -11.74
CA ASN A 592 -5.90 17.73 -12.83
C ASN A 592 -5.69 18.53 -14.14
N TYR A 593 -5.19 19.76 -14.07
CA TYR A 593 -5.10 20.62 -15.24
C TYR A 593 -4.04 20.18 -16.27
N ARG A 594 -4.49 20.01 -17.53
CA ARG A 594 -3.68 19.73 -18.72
C ARG A 594 -3.30 21.03 -19.43
N GLY A 595 -2.05 21.46 -19.26
CA GLY A 595 -1.55 22.78 -19.68
C GLY A 595 -0.97 22.85 -21.09
N SER A 596 -0.16 23.88 -21.32
CA SER A 596 0.44 24.18 -22.63
C SER A 596 1.59 23.23 -22.99
N LEU A 597 1.82 23.09 -24.30
CA LEU A 597 2.94 22.35 -24.87
C LEU A 597 4.28 22.97 -24.45
N ARG A 598 5.17 22.14 -23.90
CA ARG A 598 6.56 22.50 -23.58
C ARG A 598 7.56 21.91 -24.57
N GLY A 599 7.22 20.79 -25.19
CA GLY A 599 8.05 20.13 -26.19
C GLY A 599 7.59 18.71 -26.49
N GLN A 600 8.40 17.99 -27.25
CA GLN A 600 8.16 16.60 -27.62
C GLN A 600 9.46 15.80 -27.47
N GLY A 601 9.36 14.54 -27.03
CA GLY A 601 10.53 13.68 -26.77
C GLY A 601 10.62 13.28 -25.30
N PHE A 602 11.71 13.62 -24.62
CA PHE A 602 11.88 13.37 -23.19
C PHE A 602 12.38 14.61 -22.45
N GLU A 603 12.01 14.72 -21.17
CA GLU A 603 12.52 15.72 -20.25
C GLU A 603 12.91 15.05 -18.93
N LEU A 604 14.13 15.33 -18.46
CA LEU A 604 14.57 15.05 -17.09
C LEU A 604 14.72 16.39 -16.36
N ARG A 605 14.01 16.55 -15.25
CA ARG A 605 14.06 17.75 -14.42
C ARG A 605 14.20 17.39 -12.94
N SER A 606 15.01 18.17 -12.23
CA SER A 606 15.04 18.23 -10.77
C SER A 606 15.47 19.65 -10.36
N ASP A 607 14.89 20.16 -9.29
CA ASP A 607 15.33 21.40 -8.65
C ASP A 607 16.47 21.13 -7.63
N ALA A 608 16.90 19.87 -7.49
CA ALA A 608 18.06 19.43 -6.70
C ALA A 608 19.21 18.93 -7.60
N ALA A 609 20.30 18.44 -6.98
CA ALA A 609 21.45 17.90 -7.72
C ALA A 609 21.07 16.67 -8.56
N GLY A 610 21.37 16.71 -9.86
CA GLY A 610 21.15 15.60 -10.79
C GLY A 610 22.47 15.02 -11.31
N VAL A 611 22.54 13.70 -11.49
CA VAL A 611 23.72 13.01 -12.01
C VAL A 611 23.31 11.93 -13.01
N VAL A 612 23.96 11.91 -14.17
CA VAL A 612 23.88 10.81 -15.16
C VAL A 612 25.26 10.12 -15.21
N ARG A 613 25.31 8.82 -14.95
CA ARG A 613 26.54 8.02 -14.93
C ARG A 613 26.42 6.81 -15.86
N SER A 614 27.49 6.50 -16.57
CA SER A 614 27.65 5.24 -17.30
C SER A 614 29.09 4.76 -17.14
N GLU A 615 29.27 3.51 -16.72
CA GLU A 615 30.61 2.91 -16.54
C GLU A 615 31.27 2.55 -17.87
N ARG A 616 30.49 2.12 -18.86
CA ARG A 616 31.02 1.58 -20.13
C ARG A 616 30.89 2.53 -21.32
N GLY A 617 30.25 3.67 -21.12
CA GLY A 617 30.22 4.76 -22.08
C GLY A 617 28.85 5.44 -22.18
N LEU A 618 28.86 6.71 -22.54
CA LEU A 618 27.68 7.55 -22.70
C LEU A 618 27.84 8.40 -23.97
N TRP A 619 26.90 8.26 -24.90
CA TRP A 619 26.83 9.10 -26.10
C TRP A 619 25.65 10.06 -26.03
N LEU A 620 25.93 11.34 -26.24
CA LEU A 620 24.93 12.37 -26.47
C LEU A 620 24.98 12.77 -27.96
N GLY A 621 24.03 12.25 -28.72
CA GLY A 621 23.96 12.39 -30.18
C GLY A 621 22.78 13.21 -30.66
N ALA A 622 22.97 14.04 -31.70
CA ALA A 622 21.90 14.75 -32.40
C ALA A 622 21.85 14.44 -33.91
N TYR A 623 22.49 13.35 -34.33
CA TYR A 623 22.36 12.83 -35.69
C TYR A 623 21.09 11.99 -35.83
N PRO A 624 20.41 12.02 -36.99
CA PRO A 624 19.26 11.16 -37.23
C PRO A 624 19.70 9.70 -37.19
N ALA A 625 19.03 8.92 -36.35
CA ALA A 625 19.20 7.47 -36.28
C ALA A 625 17.91 6.78 -36.74
N GLY A 626 18.04 5.73 -37.56
CA GLY A 626 16.90 4.91 -37.98
C GLY A 626 16.50 3.91 -36.89
N ALA A 627 15.26 3.43 -36.89
CA ALA A 627 14.77 2.46 -35.90
C ALA A 627 15.55 1.12 -35.88
N ALA A 628 16.23 0.78 -36.98
CA ALA A 628 17.07 -0.42 -37.10
C ALA A 628 18.54 -0.19 -36.72
N GLN A 629 18.94 1.04 -36.36
CA GLN A 629 20.32 1.33 -35.96
C GLN A 629 20.53 1.01 -34.47
N PRO A 630 21.52 0.17 -34.11
CA PRO A 630 21.82 -0.13 -32.72
C PRO A 630 22.27 1.12 -31.94
N ALA A 631 21.94 1.15 -30.64
CA ALA A 631 22.21 2.29 -29.75
C ALA A 631 23.71 2.66 -29.64
N GLY A 632 24.61 1.70 -29.87
CA GLY A 632 26.07 1.91 -29.87
C GLY A 632 26.67 2.41 -31.20
N THR A 633 25.84 2.76 -32.19
CA THR A 633 26.32 3.22 -33.50
C THR A 633 26.93 4.61 -33.40
N ALA A 634 28.24 4.74 -33.65
CA ALA A 634 28.97 6.00 -33.59
C ALA A 634 29.60 6.44 -34.93
N VAL A 635 29.00 6.06 -36.08
CA VAL A 635 29.58 6.23 -37.43
C VAL A 635 30.07 7.66 -37.70
N GLN A 636 29.26 8.68 -37.38
CA GLN A 636 29.63 10.08 -37.60
C GLN A 636 30.75 10.54 -36.67
N ALA A 637 30.77 10.06 -35.42
CA ALA A 637 31.87 10.33 -34.50
C ALA A 637 33.16 9.68 -35.01
N GLY A 638 33.09 8.42 -35.45
CA GLY A 638 34.21 7.71 -36.05
C GLY A 638 34.79 8.41 -37.28
N ALA A 639 33.93 8.93 -38.16
CA ALA A 639 34.35 9.69 -39.34
C ALA A 639 35.07 11.00 -38.97
N LEU A 640 34.53 11.77 -38.01
CA LEU A 640 35.15 13.01 -37.55
C LEU A 640 36.48 12.76 -36.83
N LEU A 641 36.57 11.69 -36.03
CA LEU A 641 37.81 11.25 -35.39
C LEU A 641 38.85 10.82 -36.42
N ALA A 642 38.45 10.09 -37.47
CA ALA A 642 39.34 9.72 -38.57
C ALA A 642 39.86 10.95 -39.33
N GLN A 643 39.00 11.92 -39.63
CA GLN A 643 39.40 13.17 -40.28
C GLN A 643 40.39 13.97 -39.41
N CYS A 644 40.13 14.09 -38.10
CA CYS A 644 41.07 14.71 -37.17
C CYS A 644 42.41 13.95 -37.11
N GLY A 645 42.38 12.61 -37.16
CA GLY A 645 43.59 11.77 -37.21
C GLY A 645 44.46 12.08 -38.42
N THR A 646 43.85 12.13 -39.61
CA THR A 646 44.55 12.49 -40.86
C THR A 646 45.16 13.89 -40.79
N LEU A 647 44.40 14.86 -40.26
CA LEU A 647 44.87 16.23 -40.10
C LEU A 647 46.07 16.30 -39.13
N ALA A 648 45.94 15.68 -37.96
CA ALA A 648 46.98 15.63 -36.94
C ALA A 648 48.27 14.96 -37.46
N ALA A 649 48.14 13.88 -38.24
CA ALA A 649 49.29 13.20 -38.85
C ALA A 649 50.01 14.09 -39.85
N ALA A 650 49.27 14.79 -40.73
CA ALA A 650 49.84 15.71 -41.72
C ALA A 650 50.59 16.89 -41.06
N PHE A 651 49.97 17.54 -40.06
CA PHE A 651 50.64 18.60 -39.29
C PHE A 651 51.84 18.08 -38.51
N GLY A 652 51.75 16.90 -37.90
CA GLY A 652 52.86 16.29 -37.18
C GLY A 652 54.05 15.97 -38.08
N GLN A 653 53.80 15.54 -39.32
CA GLN A 653 54.86 15.33 -40.32
C GLN A 653 55.49 16.65 -40.76
N SER A 654 54.66 17.67 -41.04
CA SER A 654 55.16 19.00 -41.41
C SER A 654 55.98 19.65 -40.29
N ALA A 655 55.54 19.55 -39.04
CA ALA A 655 56.27 20.03 -37.87
C ALA A 655 57.68 19.41 -37.78
N ARG A 656 57.80 18.09 -38.01
CA ARG A 656 59.10 17.40 -38.07
C ARG A 656 59.97 17.88 -39.22
N LEU A 657 59.39 18.10 -40.41
CA LEU A 657 60.11 18.65 -41.57
C LEU A 657 60.66 20.06 -41.32
N HIS A 658 59.96 20.87 -40.52
CA HIS A 658 60.37 22.22 -40.14
C HIS A 658 61.25 22.27 -38.88
N GLY A 659 61.79 21.13 -38.42
CA GLY A 659 62.74 21.07 -37.30
C GLY A 659 62.11 21.31 -35.93
N THR A 660 60.78 21.20 -35.81
CA THR A 660 60.04 21.32 -34.54
C THR A 660 59.59 19.94 -34.04
N ALA A 661 59.24 19.83 -32.76
CA ALA A 661 58.69 18.60 -32.20
C ALA A 661 57.39 18.21 -32.92
N GLY A 662 57.24 16.92 -33.26
CA GLY A 662 56.04 16.41 -33.91
C GLY A 662 54.81 16.43 -33.00
N LEU A 663 53.62 16.46 -33.58
CA LEU A 663 52.37 16.42 -32.82
C LEU A 663 52.15 15.03 -32.19
N HIS A 664 52.22 14.94 -30.87
CA HIS A 664 52.03 13.69 -30.11
C HIS A 664 50.58 13.17 -30.09
N ALA A 665 49.59 13.97 -30.52
CA ALA A 665 48.17 13.61 -30.44
C ALA A 665 47.72 12.56 -31.48
N SER A 666 48.47 12.34 -32.57
CA SER A 666 48.03 11.44 -33.66
C SER A 666 47.93 9.97 -33.24
N THR A 667 48.73 9.53 -32.27
CA THR A 667 48.75 8.15 -31.77
C THR A 667 47.58 7.85 -30.82
N ALA A 668 47.00 8.87 -30.17
CA ALA A 668 45.89 8.72 -29.24
C ALA A 668 44.50 8.69 -29.92
N LEU A 669 44.39 9.20 -31.15
CA LEU A 669 43.11 9.29 -31.88
C LEU A 669 42.64 7.95 -32.47
N THR A 670 43.56 7.08 -32.89
CA THR A 670 43.22 5.77 -33.48
C THR A 670 42.56 4.85 -32.44
N PRO A 671 43.13 4.63 -31.23
CA PRO A 671 42.47 3.85 -30.19
C PRO A 671 41.13 4.42 -29.76
N LEU A 672 41.00 5.76 -29.70
CA LEU A 672 39.74 6.42 -29.37
C LEU A 672 38.66 6.18 -30.43
N ARG A 673 39.02 6.23 -31.72
CA ARG A 673 38.12 5.93 -32.83
C ARG A 673 37.71 4.46 -32.82
N ASP A 674 38.66 3.56 -32.66
CA ASP A 674 38.40 2.12 -32.70
C ASP A 674 37.54 1.70 -31.50
N ALA A 675 37.75 2.32 -30.33
CA ALA A 675 36.91 2.14 -29.16
C ALA A 675 35.48 2.69 -29.33
N ALA A 676 35.31 3.79 -30.05
CA ALA A 676 33.99 4.35 -30.38
C ALA A 676 33.24 3.51 -31.43
N MET A 677 33.96 2.88 -32.37
CA MET A 677 33.43 2.13 -33.51
C MET A 677 33.46 0.60 -33.32
N GLY A 678 33.56 0.13 -32.08
CA GLY A 678 33.62 -1.29 -31.77
C GLY A 678 32.36 -2.07 -32.19
N VAL A 679 32.51 -3.39 -32.28
CA VAL A 679 31.42 -4.33 -32.62
C VAL A 679 31.50 -5.51 -31.67
N VAL A 680 30.36 -5.96 -31.14
CA VAL A 680 30.23 -7.09 -30.20
C VAL A 680 29.22 -8.12 -30.71
N ALA A 681 29.26 -9.37 -30.23
CA ALA A 681 28.30 -10.41 -30.61
C ALA A 681 26.85 -10.04 -30.24
N ALA A 682 25.88 -10.46 -31.07
CA ALA A 682 24.47 -10.04 -30.95
C ALA A 682 23.62 -10.94 -30.03
N ASP A 683 24.12 -12.13 -29.67
CA ASP A 683 23.27 -13.22 -29.17
C ASP A 683 23.04 -13.18 -27.64
N ASP A 684 23.91 -12.51 -26.88
CA ASP A 684 23.77 -12.36 -25.42
C ASP A 684 24.53 -11.13 -24.89
N PHE A 685 23.90 -10.37 -23.99
CA PHE A 685 24.50 -9.22 -23.32
C PHE A 685 25.69 -9.64 -22.42
N GLY A 686 25.63 -10.82 -21.81
CA GLY A 686 26.72 -11.39 -21.00
C GLY A 686 27.94 -11.77 -21.84
N GLN A 687 27.75 -12.32 -23.04
CA GLN A 687 28.84 -12.62 -23.98
C GLN A 687 29.38 -11.34 -24.67
N ALA A 688 28.51 -10.38 -24.99
CA ALA A 688 28.92 -9.06 -25.47
C ALA A 688 29.80 -8.30 -24.45
N HIS A 689 29.62 -8.57 -23.16
CA HIS A 689 30.41 -8.01 -22.06
C HIS A 689 31.87 -8.52 -22.03
N VAL A 690 32.09 -9.80 -22.38
CA VAL A 690 33.42 -10.45 -22.36
C VAL A 690 34.20 -10.19 -23.65
N ALA A 691 33.50 -10.03 -24.79
CA ALA A 691 34.09 -9.79 -26.10
C ALA A 691 34.64 -8.37 -26.33
N ALA A 692 34.69 -7.51 -25.30
CA ALA A 692 35.27 -6.16 -25.39
C ALA A 692 36.80 -6.23 -25.52
N GLY A 693 37.29 -6.68 -26.68
CA GLY A 693 38.73 -6.83 -26.97
C GLY A 693 39.04 -7.48 -28.31
N ASP A 694 38.22 -8.42 -28.79
CA ASP A 694 38.46 -9.13 -30.05
C ASP A 694 37.49 -8.67 -31.15
N ALA A 695 38.07 -8.12 -32.22
CA ALA A 695 37.34 -7.57 -33.35
C ALA A 695 36.63 -8.66 -34.17
N ALA A 696 35.41 -8.33 -34.60
CA ALA A 696 34.66 -8.94 -35.70
C ALA A 696 34.14 -10.37 -35.48
N ALA A 697 33.12 -10.50 -34.61
CA ALA A 697 32.17 -11.61 -34.72
C ALA A 697 31.24 -11.38 -35.93
N ALA A 698 31.12 -12.36 -36.83
CA ALA A 698 30.15 -12.31 -37.92
C ALA A 698 28.72 -12.16 -37.36
N GLY A 699 28.01 -11.11 -37.76
CA GLY A 699 26.68 -10.77 -37.22
C GLY A 699 26.69 -9.85 -35.99
N GLY A 700 27.83 -9.27 -35.61
CA GLY A 700 27.92 -8.37 -34.45
C GLY A 700 27.22 -7.02 -34.60
N VAL A 701 26.88 -6.41 -33.47
CA VAL A 701 26.22 -5.10 -33.33
C VAL A 701 27.21 -4.01 -32.89
N PRO A 702 27.12 -2.76 -33.40
CA PRO A 702 27.95 -1.64 -32.96
C PRO A 702 27.82 -1.36 -31.46
N HIS A 703 28.95 -1.25 -30.77
CA HIS A 703 29.04 -0.94 -29.34
C HIS A 703 30.39 -0.29 -28.99
N CYS A 704 30.42 0.56 -27.95
CA CYS A 704 31.67 1.08 -27.41
C CYS A 704 32.46 -0.02 -26.70
N THR A 705 33.73 -0.21 -27.05
CA THR A 705 34.59 -1.24 -26.42
C THR A 705 35.46 -0.69 -25.28
N ALA A 706 35.40 0.63 -25.03
CA ALA A 706 36.06 1.28 -23.90
C ALA A 706 35.12 2.30 -23.22
N PRO A 707 35.35 2.64 -21.94
CA PRO A 707 34.58 3.66 -21.23
C PRO A 707 34.80 5.04 -21.86
N LEU A 708 33.81 5.51 -22.62
CA LEU A 708 33.90 6.76 -23.39
C LEU A 708 32.68 7.66 -23.15
N LEU A 709 32.93 8.95 -22.89
CA LEU A 709 31.89 9.99 -22.93
C LEU A 709 32.02 10.77 -24.23
N GLY A 710 31.05 10.63 -25.12
CA GLY A 710 31.06 11.23 -26.45
C GLY A 710 29.88 12.19 -26.67
N MET A 711 30.15 13.33 -27.33
CA MET A 711 29.12 14.28 -27.76
C MET A 711 29.25 14.60 -29.25
N VAL A 712 28.26 14.22 -30.04
CA VAL A 712 28.31 14.29 -31.50
C VAL A 712 27.04 14.91 -32.09
N ALA A 713 27.19 15.99 -32.84
CA ALA A 713 26.07 16.71 -33.46
C ALA A 713 26.52 17.46 -34.71
N PRO A 714 25.64 17.68 -35.70
CA PRO A 714 25.94 18.54 -36.85
C PRO A 714 26.27 19.99 -36.45
N ARG A 715 25.67 20.49 -35.37
CA ARG A 715 25.93 21.80 -34.77
C ARG A 715 26.01 21.64 -33.26
N LYS A 716 27.09 22.13 -32.64
CA LYS A 716 27.35 22.06 -31.20
C LYS A 716 27.79 23.42 -30.68
N ALA A 717 27.26 23.84 -29.54
CA ALA A 717 27.66 25.06 -28.84
C ALA A 717 27.97 24.74 -27.37
N LEU A 718 29.02 25.35 -26.83
CA LEU A 718 29.36 25.32 -25.41
C LEU A 718 29.40 26.77 -24.93
N VAL A 719 28.54 27.12 -23.97
CA VAL A 719 28.38 28.49 -23.47
C VAL A 719 28.49 28.46 -21.95
N ALA A 720 29.28 29.35 -21.37
CA ALA A 720 29.36 29.54 -19.92
C ALA A 720 29.42 31.03 -19.59
N GLY A 721 28.70 31.44 -18.55
CA GLY A 721 28.65 32.85 -18.13
C GLY A 721 29.89 33.35 -17.41
N GLN A 722 30.62 32.45 -16.73
CA GLN A 722 31.80 32.82 -15.92
C GLN A 722 33.10 32.25 -16.48
N GLY A 723 33.11 31.01 -16.99
CA GLY A 723 34.32 30.41 -17.54
C GLY A 723 34.12 29.00 -18.07
N VAL A 724 35.04 28.59 -18.95
CA VAL A 724 35.13 27.24 -19.49
C VAL A 724 36.56 26.76 -19.26
N PHE A 725 36.73 25.59 -18.63
CA PHE A 725 38.04 25.00 -18.35
C PHE A 725 38.18 23.67 -19.09
N TRP A 726 39.29 23.48 -19.80
CA TRP A 726 39.65 22.21 -20.47
C TRP A 726 40.98 21.73 -19.91
N GLN A 727 41.00 20.54 -19.32
CA GLN A 727 42.19 19.89 -18.79
C GLN A 727 42.23 18.45 -19.26
N ALA A 728 43.40 17.98 -19.69
CA ALA A 728 43.64 16.59 -20.06
C ALA A 728 44.95 16.12 -19.42
N GLY A 729 44.97 14.89 -18.89
CA GLY A 729 46.17 14.32 -18.25
C GLY A 729 47.28 13.94 -19.24
N GLN A 730 46.92 13.65 -20.50
CA GLN A 730 47.88 13.25 -21.54
C GLN A 730 47.89 14.23 -22.72
N SER A 731 46.75 14.41 -23.41
CA SER A 731 46.68 15.25 -24.61
C SER A 731 45.34 15.96 -24.75
N LEU A 732 45.35 17.26 -25.03
CA LEU A 732 44.19 18.04 -25.44
C LEU A 732 44.34 18.42 -26.92
N LEU A 733 43.40 17.99 -27.77
CA LEU A 733 43.37 18.35 -29.19
C LEU A 733 42.09 19.12 -29.51
N LEU A 734 42.24 20.32 -30.05
CA LEU A 734 41.15 21.13 -30.58
C LEU A 734 41.33 21.23 -32.10
N GLY A 735 40.44 20.59 -32.86
CA GLY A 735 40.51 20.52 -34.33
C GLY A 735 39.24 20.98 -35.00
N ALA A 736 39.37 21.61 -36.16
CA ALA A 736 38.27 21.99 -37.04
C ALA A 736 38.62 21.63 -38.49
N GLY A 737 37.72 20.97 -39.21
CA GLY A 737 37.97 20.50 -40.58
C GLY A 737 37.97 21.60 -41.65
N ALA A 738 37.50 22.82 -41.34
CA ALA A 738 37.40 23.93 -42.28
C ALA A 738 38.08 25.20 -41.75
N ALA A 739 37.44 25.91 -40.82
CA ALA A 739 37.98 27.13 -40.22
C ALA A 739 37.85 27.08 -38.69
N GLY A 740 38.89 27.53 -37.99
CA GLY A 740 38.90 27.76 -36.55
C GLY A 740 39.11 29.25 -36.27
N GLN A 741 38.31 29.83 -35.39
CA GLN A 741 38.40 31.23 -34.99
C GLN A 741 38.38 31.31 -33.47
N ALA A 742 39.32 32.06 -32.89
CA ALA A 742 39.37 32.37 -31.47
C ALA A 742 39.35 33.89 -31.30
N VAL A 743 38.33 34.41 -30.61
CA VAL A 743 38.16 35.85 -30.37
C VAL A 743 38.14 36.09 -28.88
N VAL A 744 39.06 36.92 -28.39
CA VAL A 744 39.21 37.24 -26.96
C VAL A 744 39.13 38.76 -26.80
N LYS A 745 38.18 39.23 -26.00
CA LYS A 745 38.01 40.67 -25.74
C LYS A 745 39.09 41.22 -24.79
N GLY A 746 39.45 40.44 -23.78
CA GLY A 746 40.49 40.79 -22.81
C GLY A 746 41.87 40.31 -23.27
N HIS A 747 42.51 39.48 -22.46
CA HIS A 747 43.86 38.99 -22.73
C HIS A 747 43.84 37.53 -23.19
N ALA A 748 44.60 37.23 -24.25
CA ALA A 748 44.95 35.87 -24.62
C ALA A 748 46.40 35.60 -24.18
N ARG A 749 46.63 34.53 -23.40
CA ARG A 749 47.96 34.11 -22.96
C ARG A 749 48.18 32.63 -23.26
N LEU A 750 49.36 32.29 -23.75
CA LEU A 750 49.79 30.92 -24.03
C LEU A 750 51.06 30.63 -23.24
N HIS A 751 51.05 29.58 -22.42
CA HIS A 751 52.17 29.16 -21.60
C HIS A 751 52.42 27.66 -21.81
N ALA A 752 53.69 27.26 -21.93
CA ALA A 752 54.11 25.86 -21.97
C ALA A 752 55.43 25.70 -21.20
N SER A 753 55.59 24.60 -20.48
CA SER A 753 56.84 24.30 -19.74
C SER A 753 57.98 23.83 -20.64
N GLN A 754 57.66 23.29 -21.82
CA GLN A 754 58.63 22.76 -22.77
C GLN A 754 58.73 23.64 -24.02
N SER A 755 57.63 23.75 -24.77
CA SER A 755 57.63 24.51 -26.03
C SER A 755 56.22 24.98 -26.42
N VAL A 756 56.13 26.18 -26.99
CA VAL A 756 54.96 26.65 -27.74
C VAL A 756 55.32 26.65 -29.22
N GLY A 757 54.60 25.89 -30.05
CA GLY A 757 54.81 25.82 -31.49
C GLY A 757 53.63 26.43 -32.25
N VAL A 758 53.92 27.31 -33.22
CA VAL A 758 52.93 27.86 -34.15
C VAL A 758 53.39 27.53 -35.57
N LEU A 759 52.62 26.72 -36.28
CA LEU A 759 52.90 26.32 -37.66
C LEU A 759 51.74 26.80 -38.56
N ALA A 760 52.04 27.72 -39.47
CA ALA A 760 51.12 28.12 -40.53
C ALA A 760 51.51 27.43 -41.85
N SER A 761 50.52 27.07 -42.67
CA SER A 761 50.71 26.52 -44.02
C SER A 761 51.46 25.16 -44.09
N ALA A 762 50.93 24.14 -43.41
CA ALA A 762 51.51 22.79 -43.42
C ALA A 762 51.06 21.88 -44.61
N SER A 763 50.27 22.40 -45.56
CA SER A 763 49.69 21.59 -46.65
C SER A 763 50.62 21.52 -47.87
N ALA A 764 50.85 20.31 -48.38
CA ALA A 764 51.56 20.07 -49.63
C ALA A 764 50.69 20.28 -50.89
N SER A 765 49.38 20.51 -50.72
CA SER A 765 48.47 20.75 -51.84
C SER A 765 48.50 22.21 -52.25
N ALA A 766 48.68 22.45 -53.55
CA ALA A 766 48.62 23.75 -54.21
C ALA A 766 47.19 24.34 -54.15
N SER A 767 46.76 24.73 -52.94
CA SER A 767 45.57 25.54 -52.74
C SER A 767 45.88 26.97 -53.16
N ARG A 768 45.01 27.58 -53.98
CA ARG A 768 45.11 28.97 -54.47
C ARG A 768 44.94 30.04 -53.38
N CYS A 769 44.85 29.67 -52.10
CA CYS A 769 44.79 30.64 -51.01
C CYS A 769 46.20 31.10 -50.59
N PRO A 770 46.45 32.42 -50.48
CA PRO A 770 47.69 32.92 -49.90
C PRO A 770 47.80 32.37 -48.47
N SER A 771 48.88 31.61 -48.24
CA SER A 771 49.11 30.89 -46.99
C SER A 771 50.31 31.52 -46.30
N GLY A 772 50.16 31.89 -45.03
CA GLY A 772 51.21 32.57 -44.26
C GLY A 772 50.77 32.85 -42.83
N MET A 773 51.72 33.28 -42.00
CA MET A 773 51.45 33.78 -40.65
C MET A 773 51.55 35.31 -40.65
N THR A 774 50.48 35.97 -40.22
CA THR A 774 50.45 37.43 -40.07
C THR A 774 50.28 37.77 -38.59
N ILE A 775 51.21 38.55 -38.05
CA ILE A 775 51.13 39.13 -36.70
C ILE A 775 51.10 40.64 -36.89
N ALA A 776 50.06 41.29 -36.38
CA ALA A 776 49.89 42.73 -36.48
C ALA A 776 49.43 43.29 -35.12
N ALA A 777 50.00 44.42 -34.72
CA ALA A 777 49.55 45.20 -33.57
C ALA A 777 49.14 46.61 -34.01
N GLY A 778 48.02 47.12 -33.49
CA GLY A 778 47.44 48.39 -33.95
C GLY A 778 48.07 49.64 -33.33
N GLU A 779 48.28 49.64 -32.01
CA GLU A 779 48.76 50.83 -31.26
C GLU A 779 49.98 50.56 -30.38
N GLN A 780 50.20 49.31 -29.95
CA GLN A 780 51.27 48.91 -29.02
C GLN A 780 52.31 48.06 -29.75
N PRO A 781 53.57 48.01 -29.27
CA PRO A 781 54.64 47.27 -29.94
C PRO A 781 54.41 45.76 -29.93
N VAL A 782 54.94 45.08 -30.95
CA VAL A 782 55.15 43.62 -30.92
C VAL A 782 56.52 43.35 -30.31
N ASP A 783 56.57 42.78 -29.11
CA ASP A 783 57.81 42.46 -28.40
C ASP A 783 58.14 40.96 -28.50
N ILE A 784 59.40 40.64 -28.82
CA ILE A 784 59.93 39.27 -28.96
C ILE A 784 61.24 39.19 -28.18
N GLN A 785 61.24 38.40 -27.10
CA GLN A 785 62.36 38.31 -26.17
C GLN A 785 62.75 36.85 -25.87
N ALA A 786 64.06 36.59 -25.72
CA ALA A 786 64.59 35.37 -25.11
C ALA A 786 65.58 35.74 -23.97
N GLN A 787 65.37 35.18 -22.77
CA GLN A 787 66.14 35.55 -21.57
C GLN A 787 67.34 34.64 -21.30
N GLY A 788 67.27 33.36 -21.71
CA GLY A 788 68.30 32.36 -21.44
C GLY A 788 69.06 31.86 -22.66
N ASP A 789 68.67 32.25 -23.88
CA ASP A 789 69.27 31.79 -25.14
C ASP A 789 68.96 32.76 -26.31
N ALA A 790 69.45 32.47 -27.51
CA ALA A 790 69.35 33.34 -28.69
C ALA A 790 67.97 33.36 -29.36
N VAL A 791 67.53 34.55 -29.83
CA VAL A 791 66.42 34.69 -30.79
C VAL A 791 66.95 34.43 -32.21
N LYS A 792 66.39 33.43 -32.92
CA LYS A 792 66.76 33.10 -34.31
C LYS A 792 65.66 33.52 -35.28
N LEU A 793 66.00 34.39 -36.23
CA LEU A 793 65.13 34.77 -37.36
C LEU A 793 65.78 34.35 -38.68
N GLN A 794 65.23 33.35 -39.38
CA GLN A 794 65.83 32.75 -40.59
C GLN A 794 64.81 32.69 -41.74
N SER A 795 65.26 32.93 -42.97
CA SER A 795 64.44 32.84 -44.20
C SER A 795 65.26 32.28 -45.36
N ARG A 796 64.64 31.51 -46.27
CA ARG A 796 65.27 31.08 -47.54
C ARG A 796 65.25 32.18 -48.62
N GLN A 797 64.44 33.22 -48.40
CA GLN A 797 64.32 34.41 -49.25
C GLN A 797 64.73 35.67 -48.47
N SER A 798 64.61 36.84 -49.08
CA SER A 798 64.97 38.12 -48.44
C SER A 798 64.19 38.36 -47.14
N GLN A 799 64.90 38.82 -46.11
CA GLN A 799 64.30 39.40 -44.91
C GLN A 799 64.19 40.90 -45.11
N HIS A 800 62.97 41.44 -45.02
CA HIS A 800 62.71 42.86 -45.18
C HIS A 800 62.38 43.47 -43.82
N LEU A 801 63.25 44.34 -43.32
CA LEU A 801 62.99 45.23 -42.19
C LEU A 801 62.93 46.65 -42.75
N ALA A 802 61.79 47.33 -42.57
CA ALA A 802 61.56 48.67 -43.09
C ALA A 802 60.81 49.50 -42.05
N SER A 803 61.20 50.76 -41.90
CA SER A 803 60.48 51.78 -41.12
C SER A 803 60.25 52.99 -42.01
N THR A 804 59.01 53.47 -42.11
CA THR A 804 58.64 54.58 -43.01
C THR A 804 58.89 55.95 -42.39
N HIS A 805 58.88 56.06 -41.06
CA HIS A 805 58.92 57.34 -40.34
C HIS A 805 60.07 57.45 -39.33
N ALA A 806 60.71 56.33 -38.96
CA ALA A 806 61.76 56.30 -37.94
C ALA A 806 62.95 55.43 -38.39
N ALA A 807 64.04 55.43 -37.62
CA ALA A 807 65.19 54.59 -37.88
C ALA A 807 64.94 53.11 -37.52
N ILE A 808 65.68 52.20 -38.15
CA ILE A 808 65.82 50.82 -37.67
C ILE A 808 67.07 50.78 -36.79
N GLU A 809 66.89 50.45 -35.51
CA GLU A 809 67.98 50.41 -34.53
C GLU A 809 68.40 48.97 -34.25
N LEU A 810 69.71 48.70 -34.30
CA LEU A 810 70.32 47.44 -33.90
C LEU A 810 71.43 47.73 -32.90
N ALA A 811 71.31 47.21 -31.68
CA ALA A 811 72.26 47.43 -30.60
C ALA A 811 72.63 46.09 -29.93
N ALA A 812 73.90 45.93 -29.56
CA ALA A 812 74.42 44.73 -28.90
C ALA A 812 75.44 45.11 -27.81
N GLY A 813 75.43 44.42 -26.67
CA GLY A 813 76.30 44.74 -25.54
C GLY A 813 77.78 44.35 -25.71
N ARG A 814 78.07 43.43 -26.64
CA ARG A 814 79.44 42.96 -26.91
C ARG A 814 79.88 43.22 -28.34
N ALA A 815 79.21 42.59 -29.30
CA ALA A 815 79.56 42.68 -30.71
C ALA A 815 78.32 42.66 -31.63
N LEU A 816 78.32 43.50 -32.67
CA LEU A 816 77.39 43.41 -33.80
C LEU A 816 78.16 42.92 -35.03
N VAL A 817 77.74 41.79 -35.60
CA VAL A 817 78.43 41.14 -36.73
C VAL A 817 77.47 40.96 -37.91
N VAL A 818 77.83 41.50 -39.06
CA VAL A 818 77.17 41.24 -40.36
C VAL A 818 78.19 40.53 -41.24
N GLN A 819 77.83 39.36 -41.77
CA GLN A 819 78.75 38.53 -42.55
C GLN A 819 78.02 37.84 -43.70
N VAL A 820 78.72 37.61 -44.80
CA VAL A 820 78.23 36.85 -45.95
C VAL A 820 79.11 35.63 -46.22
N GLU A 821 78.54 34.59 -46.85
CA GLU A 821 79.23 33.33 -47.16
C GLU A 821 80.54 33.54 -47.96
N GLY A 822 80.57 34.56 -48.82
CA GLY A 822 81.76 34.95 -49.60
C GLY A 822 82.90 35.60 -48.82
N GLY A 823 82.83 35.63 -47.47
CA GLY A 823 83.93 36.06 -46.60
C GLY A 823 84.00 37.56 -46.27
N ALA A 824 83.09 38.40 -46.80
CA ALA A 824 83.00 39.80 -46.40
C ALA A 824 82.23 39.94 -45.07
N SER A 825 82.74 40.75 -44.15
CA SER A 825 82.11 41.01 -42.85
C SER A 825 82.34 42.43 -42.33
N LEU A 826 81.36 42.89 -41.55
CA LEU A 826 81.37 44.11 -40.76
C LEU A 826 81.19 43.71 -39.30
N THR A 827 82.21 43.94 -38.48
CA THR A 827 82.17 43.64 -37.04
C THR A 827 82.35 44.92 -36.23
N ILE A 828 81.44 45.17 -35.30
CA ILE A 828 81.51 46.28 -34.33
C ILE A 828 81.68 45.66 -32.95
N GLU A 829 82.86 45.74 -32.33
CA GLU A 829 83.18 45.14 -31.01
C GLU A 829 84.11 46.04 -30.19
N GLY A 830 83.81 46.23 -28.90
CA GLY A 830 84.66 47.02 -27.98
C GLY A 830 84.86 48.48 -28.40
N GLY A 831 83.91 49.07 -29.13
CA GLY A 831 84.00 50.44 -29.68
C GLY A 831 84.75 50.55 -31.02
N ASN A 832 85.28 49.45 -31.55
CA ASN A 832 85.98 49.42 -32.84
C ASN A 832 85.06 48.91 -33.96
N ILE A 833 85.25 49.44 -35.18
CA ILE A 833 84.58 48.97 -36.39
C ILE A 833 85.64 48.32 -37.29
N GLN A 834 85.50 47.02 -37.57
CA GLN A 834 86.38 46.25 -38.43
C GLN A 834 85.66 45.82 -39.70
N PHE A 835 86.20 46.23 -40.85
CA PHE A 835 85.78 45.77 -42.18
C PHE A 835 86.73 44.68 -42.65
N ASN A 836 86.20 43.47 -42.87
CA ASN A 836 86.95 42.36 -43.46
C ASN A 836 86.38 42.10 -44.85
N CYS A 837 87.15 42.38 -45.90
CA CYS A 837 86.73 42.16 -47.28
C CYS A 837 87.87 41.42 -48.01
N PRO A 838 87.65 40.18 -48.49
CA PRO A 838 88.65 39.48 -49.30
C PRO A 838 88.94 40.16 -50.66
N GLY A 839 88.03 41.03 -51.11
CA GLY A 839 88.15 41.83 -52.32
C GLY A 839 88.25 43.34 -52.04
N THR A 840 87.90 44.17 -53.04
CA THR A 840 88.01 45.63 -52.95
C THR A 840 86.90 46.26 -52.10
N LEU A 841 87.27 46.99 -51.04
CA LEU A 841 86.35 47.84 -50.29
C LEU A 841 86.17 49.19 -51.02
N THR A 842 85.08 49.36 -51.75
CA THR A 842 84.77 50.62 -52.45
C THR A 842 83.94 51.53 -51.56
N VAL A 843 84.48 52.69 -51.21
CA VAL A 843 83.80 53.74 -50.44
C VAL A 843 83.64 54.97 -51.31
N HIS A 844 82.40 55.38 -51.61
CA HIS A 844 82.13 56.54 -52.46
C HIS A 844 81.98 57.81 -51.61
N ALA A 845 83.00 58.69 -51.58
CA ALA A 845 82.95 59.99 -50.89
C ALA A 845 83.88 61.06 -51.53
N GLY A 846 83.54 62.36 -51.37
CA GLY A 846 84.32 63.49 -51.90
C GLY A 846 85.45 64.02 -51.01
N GLN A 847 85.44 63.72 -49.70
CA GLN A 847 86.52 63.99 -48.73
C GLN A 847 86.44 62.96 -47.59
N HIS A 848 87.59 62.43 -47.15
CA HIS A 848 87.69 61.52 -46.01
C HIS A 848 88.32 62.24 -44.82
N SER A 849 87.51 62.58 -43.81
CA SER A 849 87.96 63.18 -42.56
C SER A 849 87.66 62.23 -41.40
N PHE A 850 88.71 61.76 -40.72
CA PHE A 850 88.60 60.96 -39.51
C PHE A 850 88.77 61.87 -38.30
N ILE A 851 87.65 62.33 -37.73
CA ILE A 851 87.62 63.15 -36.52
C ILE A 851 87.74 62.20 -35.30
N GLY A 852 88.40 62.65 -34.22
CA GLY A 852 88.63 61.85 -33.01
C GLY A 852 87.34 61.28 -32.38
N PRO A 853 87.45 60.25 -31.51
CA PRO A 853 86.30 59.46 -31.07
C PRO A 853 85.27 60.31 -30.32
N ALA A 854 84.02 60.30 -30.79
CA ALA A 854 82.86 60.77 -30.05
C ALA A 854 82.15 59.54 -29.45
N SER A 855 82.05 59.47 -28.13
CA SER A 855 81.32 58.41 -27.44
C SER A 855 79.85 58.82 -27.29
N LEU A 856 78.94 57.97 -27.74
CA LEU A 856 77.51 58.09 -27.53
C LEU A 856 77.06 56.83 -26.78
N ALA A 857 76.70 56.98 -25.51
CA ALA A 857 76.25 55.87 -24.70
C ALA A 857 74.80 55.53 -25.06
N TYR A 858 74.57 54.35 -25.60
CA TYR A 858 73.23 53.79 -25.77
C TYR A 858 72.92 52.89 -24.57
N PRO A 859 72.03 53.29 -23.64
CA PRO A 859 71.68 52.45 -22.50
C PRO A 859 70.87 51.25 -23.00
N LEU A 860 71.51 50.07 -23.03
CA LEU A 860 70.79 48.83 -23.24
C LEU A 860 69.86 48.58 -22.05
N HIS A 861 68.66 48.07 -22.32
CA HIS A 861 67.77 47.62 -21.25
C HIS A 861 68.44 46.52 -20.42
N THR A 862 68.73 46.82 -19.16
CA THR A 862 69.21 45.85 -18.18
C THR A 862 68.05 44.96 -17.77
N LEU A 863 68.18 43.67 -18.06
CA LEU A 863 67.29 42.65 -17.52
C LEU A 863 67.48 42.61 -16.00
N GLY A 864 66.39 42.60 -15.23
CA GLY A 864 66.46 42.61 -13.76
C GLY A 864 67.25 41.41 -13.23
N ALA A 865 68.21 41.65 -12.33
CA ALA A 865 68.95 40.61 -11.62
C ALA A 865 68.13 40.10 -10.40
N ALA A 866 68.29 38.83 -10.05
CA ALA A 866 67.70 38.27 -8.83
C ALA A 866 68.47 38.80 -7.58
N PRO A 867 67.78 39.22 -6.52
CA PRO A 867 68.43 39.77 -5.31
C PRO A 867 69.23 38.70 -4.55
N CYS A 868 70.40 39.08 -4.02
CA CYS A 868 71.24 38.21 -3.18
C CYS A 868 70.72 38.20 -1.74
N ARG A 869 70.65 37.01 -1.12
CA ARG A 869 70.16 36.82 0.26
C ARG A 869 71.22 36.14 1.12
N ALA A 870 71.39 36.56 2.37
CA ALA A 870 72.34 35.94 3.30
C ALA A 870 71.87 36.00 4.76
N ARG A 871 72.31 35.03 5.57
CA ARG A 871 72.20 35.02 7.05
C ARG A 871 73.58 34.69 7.64
N PHE A 872 73.90 35.24 8.81
CA PHE A 872 75.19 35.02 9.47
C PHE A 872 75.02 34.27 10.78
N LEU A 873 75.84 33.26 11.02
CA LEU A 873 75.86 32.49 12.27
C LEU A 873 76.90 33.09 13.22
N VAL A 874 76.45 33.50 14.40
CA VAL A 874 77.29 34.06 15.47
C VAL A 874 77.62 32.97 16.48
N ARG A 875 78.90 32.87 16.88
CA ARG A 875 79.39 31.86 17.84
C ARG A 875 80.22 32.50 18.95
N ASP A 876 80.25 31.85 20.12
CA ASP A 876 81.12 32.22 21.24
C ASP A 876 82.56 31.72 21.04
N HIS A 877 83.45 32.10 21.97
CA HIS A 877 84.86 31.63 22.03
C HIS A 877 85.01 30.09 22.06
N ALA A 878 84.01 29.35 22.56
CA ALA A 878 84.02 27.88 22.57
C ALA A 878 83.48 27.27 21.27
N GLY A 879 83.06 28.09 20.30
CA GLY A 879 82.52 27.68 19.00
C GLY A 879 81.03 27.31 19.03
N ALA A 880 80.33 27.58 20.14
CA ALA A 880 78.89 27.31 20.29
C ALA A 880 78.05 28.49 19.74
N PRO A 881 76.87 28.24 19.13
CA PRO A 881 76.00 29.30 18.63
C PRO A 881 75.54 30.24 19.75
N LEU A 882 75.67 31.55 19.53
CA LEU A 882 75.22 32.59 20.45
C LEU A 882 73.73 32.87 20.20
N VAL A 883 72.87 32.33 21.04
CA VAL A 883 71.41 32.48 20.95
C VAL A 883 70.94 33.76 21.66
N GLY A 884 70.11 34.56 21.01
CA GLY A 884 69.53 35.76 21.60
C GLY A 884 70.48 36.95 21.77
N ALA A 885 71.69 36.89 21.19
CA ALA A 885 72.69 37.95 21.27
C ALA A 885 72.28 39.15 20.41
N ALA A 886 72.34 40.36 20.98
CA ALA A 886 72.06 41.58 20.24
C ALA A 886 73.18 41.86 19.24
N TYR A 887 72.83 42.09 17.98
CA TYR A 887 73.74 42.45 16.91
C TYR A 887 73.29 43.72 16.20
N SER A 888 74.26 44.40 15.59
CA SER A 888 74.07 45.53 14.68
C SER A 888 74.84 45.26 13.39
N MET A 889 74.18 45.45 12.26
CA MET A 889 74.69 45.11 10.94
C MET A 889 74.65 46.35 10.04
N GLN A 890 75.80 46.78 9.55
CA GLN A 890 75.94 47.90 8.62
C GLN A 890 75.86 47.41 7.18
N LEU A 891 74.82 47.85 6.48
CA LEU A 891 74.63 47.66 5.05
C LEU A 891 75.56 48.56 4.23
N PRO A 892 75.86 48.21 2.96
CA PRO A 892 76.72 49.00 2.07
C PRO A 892 76.24 50.44 1.82
N ASP A 893 74.93 50.67 1.91
CA ASP A 893 74.30 51.98 1.76
C ASP A 893 74.34 52.84 3.03
N GLY A 894 74.99 52.34 4.09
CA GLY A 894 75.15 53.03 5.38
C GLY A 894 73.99 52.83 6.35
N ARG A 895 72.93 52.09 5.99
CA ARG A 895 71.85 51.73 6.92
C ARG A 895 72.34 50.70 7.95
N TRP A 896 71.82 50.81 9.16
CA TRP A 896 72.10 49.87 10.25
C TRP A 896 70.86 49.04 10.57
N LEU A 897 71.03 47.72 10.62
CA LEU A 897 70.03 46.73 11.02
C LEU A 897 70.43 46.16 12.38
N SER A 898 69.61 46.36 13.40
CA SER A 898 69.84 45.79 14.73
C SER A 898 68.79 44.73 15.04
N GLY A 899 69.22 43.60 15.62
CA GLY A 899 68.32 42.51 16.01
C GLY A 899 68.97 41.59 17.02
N ASN A 900 68.29 40.52 17.38
CA ASN A 900 68.85 39.45 18.22
C ASN A 900 68.98 38.18 17.39
N THR A 901 70.04 37.41 17.60
CA THR A 901 70.19 36.10 16.96
C THR A 901 69.09 35.13 17.39
N ASP A 902 68.67 34.25 16.49
CA ASP A 902 67.62 33.27 16.76
C ASP A 902 68.11 32.08 17.62
N GLY A 903 67.24 31.07 17.78
CA GLY A 903 67.49 29.85 18.55
C GLY A 903 68.70 29.02 18.08
N ASP A 904 69.19 29.25 16.87
CA ASP A 904 70.34 28.58 16.27
C ASP A 904 71.55 29.52 16.13
N GLY A 905 71.47 30.74 16.66
CA GLY A 905 72.53 31.76 16.61
C GLY A 905 72.64 32.53 15.30
N LEU A 906 71.62 32.48 14.43
CA LEU A 906 71.61 33.14 13.13
C LEU A 906 71.01 34.55 13.21
N THR A 907 71.54 35.48 12.40
CA THR A 907 70.94 36.80 12.17
C THR A 907 69.67 36.72 11.31
N GLU A 908 68.88 37.80 11.25
CA GLU A 908 67.85 37.98 10.23
C GLU A 908 68.44 37.97 8.81
N GLU A 909 67.59 37.65 7.82
CA GLU A 909 67.96 37.61 6.40
C GLU A 909 68.26 39.02 5.88
N VAL A 910 69.47 39.22 5.37
CA VAL A 910 69.85 40.44 4.66
C VAL A 910 69.68 40.23 3.16
N VAL A 911 69.03 41.20 2.51
CA VAL A 911 68.79 41.20 1.06
C VAL A 911 69.53 42.38 0.45
N THR A 912 70.39 42.12 -0.52
CA THR A 912 71.14 43.13 -1.28
C THR A 912 70.93 42.94 -2.78
N ASP A 913 71.08 44.01 -3.55
CA ASP A 913 70.89 43.99 -5.00
C ASP A 913 72.05 43.26 -5.74
N GLY A 914 73.10 42.84 -5.02
CA GLY A 914 74.24 42.06 -5.51
C GLY A 914 75.16 41.57 -4.37
N PRO A 915 76.29 40.88 -4.67
CA PRO A 915 77.24 40.40 -3.66
C PRO A 915 78.08 41.54 -3.08
N GLU A 916 77.61 42.14 -1.98
CA GLU A 916 78.22 43.30 -1.33
C GLU A 916 78.72 42.97 0.10
N LYS A 917 79.67 43.75 0.62
CA LYS A 917 80.22 43.54 1.98
C LYS A 917 79.31 44.16 3.03
N VAL A 918 78.90 43.35 4.00
CA VAL A 918 78.10 43.77 5.15
C VAL A 918 78.95 43.70 6.41
N GLY A 919 78.94 44.74 7.25
CA GLY A 919 79.65 44.76 8.54
C GLY A 919 78.76 44.28 9.67
N LEU A 920 79.15 43.25 10.43
CA LEU A 920 78.37 42.72 11.55
C LEU A 920 79.11 42.98 12.87
N PHE A 921 78.37 43.49 13.87
CA PHE A 921 78.83 43.84 15.20
C PHE A 921 77.91 43.18 16.24
N VAL A 922 78.44 42.59 17.30
CA VAL A 922 77.65 41.89 18.34
C VAL A 922 78.02 42.42 19.71
N ASP A 923 77.01 42.71 20.54
CA ASP A 923 77.13 43.44 21.81
C ASP A 923 77.34 42.47 23.01
N ASP A 924 78.36 41.60 22.93
CA ASP A 924 78.77 40.71 24.03
C ASP A 924 80.30 40.53 24.03
N GLU A 925 80.95 40.65 25.19
CA GLU A 925 82.42 40.64 25.34
C GLU A 925 83.09 39.26 25.05
N ARG A 926 82.34 38.25 24.57
CA ARG A 926 82.80 36.84 24.43
C ARG A 926 82.69 36.22 23.02
N HIS A 927 82.93 36.99 21.95
CA HIS A 927 82.81 36.50 20.57
C HIS A 927 84.16 36.38 19.84
N GLU A 928 84.35 35.32 19.04
CA GLU A 928 85.46 35.17 18.07
C GLU A 928 84.92 34.70 16.70
N GLY A 929 84.89 35.62 15.73
CA GLY A 929 84.63 35.31 14.31
C GLY A 929 83.16 35.07 13.92
N TYR A 930 82.85 35.32 12.65
CA TYR A 930 81.52 35.12 12.06
C TYR A 930 81.63 34.25 10.82
N LEU A 931 80.77 33.25 10.69
CA LEU A 931 80.70 32.39 9.51
C LEU A 931 79.42 32.68 8.74
N ARG A 932 79.55 32.93 7.44
CA ARG A 932 78.42 32.99 6.51
C ARG A 932 77.89 31.58 6.37
N ASP A 933 76.65 31.34 6.78
CA ASP A 933 76.03 30.04 6.54
C ASP A 933 75.53 30.01 5.09
N ALA A 934 76.06 29.09 4.30
CA ALA A 934 75.77 28.99 2.87
C ALA A 934 74.48 28.21 2.65
N GLY A 935 73.35 28.81 3.03
CA GLY A 935 72.02 28.37 2.59
C GLY A 935 71.77 28.84 1.16
N ASN A 936 71.66 27.90 0.22
CA ASN A 936 71.44 28.08 -1.22
C ASN A 936 70.44 29.20 -1.59
N SER A 937 70.93 30.24 -2.27
CA SER A 937 70.41 30.74 -3.56
C SER A 937 71.39 31.75 -4.16
#